data_AF-A0A2E7SDR9-F1
#
_entry.id   AF-A0A2E7SDR9-F1
#
_cell.length_a   1.000
_cell.length_b   1.000
_cell.length_c   1.000
_cell.angle_alpha   90.00
_cell.angle_beta   90.00
_cell.angle_gamma   90.00
#
_symmetry.space_group_name_H-M   'P 1'
#
loop_
_entity.id
_entity.type
_entity.pdbx_description
1 polymer ?
#
loop_
_entity_poly.entity_id
_entity_poly.type
_entity_poly.pdbx_seq_one_letter_code
_entity_poly.pdbx_strand_id
1 'polypeptide(L)'
;MRTSAEVVVEGISDMQVANGPVRIRVNKTGSAMAKHWLDGSRIPAGTWFDVSRPGFHELNSIEQLPGPGGEQSHRVRFVIQSTRGQAEWAVSTWTPRPLVASGQAINANAEDTVQLELFMPTSFPAGLPVPMVAMMMDQQNRRVNYNGQLVGEHSIAMKRGVGSGLLQQVQSKKYIFKAGPLSVDKTIIVDNSQWQAVQGTVAKATIWKKDSRIHVTSNLTIPKDATLAIQQGCVIKLAPKIEVSVLGKLTIEGTRETPVVFCPGTPGAPWGGITLRGDSASAEARWTFVTGSGGNPWWFVANSIAGTHRQEQAAFFLGEGAKGEFSDCFFIENSGQAFHGESAQLTLNRCVVQRCQTVGQFNGGSVKIHDSVLIDFPSDNDTYDDGDNDALYFTLGEHEITGTLIGWCKDDGIDAGGDSPGTVIVSNCWIESCFHEGLALSGADKKVRILDSVIINCGQGAEVGYLSPNVALEHCFLTGNGIGARFGDNYDGAHLGFLSMTSSISIFNQRDVWGMSRGIWEEKISRMNIARNHLSKPHQSFPDNWAWEPAKHSGLLSTFLSGTVFVPGIGFRGWDRPEAPTRISVGLSRPATQPVHVRFKVLVASKNGEAGKVVADGKLVFQAGETAKDVSLQILDITGTDSFKVELLEAINGELTGPKSVLFQAQETEAPQTQIEAKSNRWKWLKGVKEASEPRDRWQQREFSDAEWATGTAPFGYGREDVQSVFGDMRNNYTTVYLRHEFELSSPDAMGSFRFHATYDDGFAIWINGFELARVGLPAGELPYNGRASESDFAPREWSAIVPAKKIPSLVLGRNVAAVHLFNTRPDSTDLFFDLTLTSSQSADADSDRLPDEWEQRVIRANLEDSVSRIGDVLPQDDFDGDGLTNRQELTAGTDPVNPFSAILLNATRSRDGEHHLQWQAMPHRVYQLQGTRYLADKPQWDDLQQFRPVFAPEGEIKVAPLNQFQAQSGFFRMRLAGDQ
;
A
#
# COMPACT_ATOMS: atom_id res chain seq x y z
N MET A 1 -8.12 -34.06 -40.87
CA MET A 1 -6.65 -34.23 -40.92
C MET A 1 -6.01 -32.89 -41.28
N ARG A 2 -5.33 -32.24 -40.32
CA ARG A 2 -4.34 -31.16 -40.52
C ARG A 2 -3.21 -31.46 -39.53
N THR A 3 -2.22 -32.21 -39.98
CA THR A 3 -0.97 -32.49 -39.25
C THR A 3 0.08 -31.51 -39.74
N SER A 4 0.53 -30.58 -38.89
CA SER A 4 1.92 -30.08 -38.82
C SER A 4 1.99 -28.83 -37.93
N ALA A 5 1.84 -29.01 -36.63
CA ALA A 5 2.60 -28.21 -35.69
C ALA A 5 3.72 -29.13 -35.20
N GLU A 6 4.90 -29.04 -35.80
CA GLU A 6 6.09 -29.80 -35.35
C GLU A 6 6.66 -29.22 -34.04
N VAL A 7 6.05 -28.17 -33.49
CA VAL A 7 6.39 -27.57 -32.21
C VAL A 7 5.32 -27.92 -31.18
N VAL A 8 5.72 -28.60 -30.09
CA VAL A 8 4.85 -28.99 -28.97
C VAL A 8 5.30 -28.25 -27.73
N VAL A 9 4.40 -27.49 -27.10
CA VAL A 9 4.63 -26.88 -25.78
C VAL A 9 4.01 -27.79 -24.73
N GLU A 10 4.83 -28.24 -23.79
CA GLU A 10 4.43 -29.08 -22.68
C GLU A 10 4.38 -28.27 -21.39
N GLY A 11 3.47 -28.64 -20.48
CA GLY A 11 3.32 -28.05 -19.14
C GLY A 11 2.33 -26.88 -19.05
N ILE A 12 1.95 -26.28 -20.18
CA ILE A 12 0.92 -25.23 -20.24
C ILE A 12 0.19 -25.23 -21.58
N SER A 13 -1.10 -24.91 -21.56
CA SER A 13 -1.93 -24.72 -22.76
C SER A 13 -2.01 -23.24 -23.16
N ASP A 14 -2.30 -22.96 -24.43
CA ASP A 14 -2.60 -21.59 -24.87
C ASP A 14 -3.87 -21.08 -24.19
N MET A 15 -3.86 -19.80 -23.81
CA MET A 15 -4.90 -19.11 -23.06
C MET A 15 -5.21 -19.71 -21.67
N GLN A 16 -4.23 -20.33 -21.02
CA GLN A 16 -4.40 -20.89 -19.68
C GLN A 16 -4.05 -19.88 -18.57
N VAL A 17 -4.87 -19.84 -17.52
CA VAL A 17 -4.52 -19.17 -16.25
C VAL A 17 -4.00 -20.22 -15.27
N ALA A 18 -2.83 -20.02 -14.71
CA ALA A 18 -2.20 -20.88 -13.73
C ALA A 18 -2.19 -20.21 -12.35
N ASN A 19 -2.55 -20.96 -11.31
CA ASN A 19 -2.59 -20.46 -9.92
C ASN A 19 -1.22 -20.55 -9.21
N GLY A 20 -0.13 -20.60 -9.97
CA GLY A 20 1.23 -20.72 -9.45
C GLY A 20 2.27 -20.89 -10.56
N PRO A 21 3.55 -21.04 -10.18
CA PRO A 21 4.64 -21.26 -11.13
C PRO A 21 4.38 -22.42 -12.08
N VAL A 22 4.80 -22.24 -13.32
CA VAL A 22 4.55 -23.17 -14.42
C VAL A 22 5.88 -23.66 -14.96
N ARG A 23 6.01 -24.97 -15.15
CA ARG A 23 7.19 -25.55 -15.79
C ARG A 23 6.87 -25.88 -17.23
N ILE A 24 7.59 -25.28 -18.17
CA ILE A 24 7.32 -25.40 -19.60
C ILE A 24 8.49 -26.03 -20.36
N ARG A 25 8.20 -26.78 -21.42
CA ARG A 25 9.21 -27.28 -22.36
C ARG A 25 8.71 -27.16 -23.78
N VAL A 26 9.55 -26.64 -24.66
CA VAL A 26 9.26 -26.59 -26.09
C VAL A 26 9.98 -27.73 -26.78
N ASN A 27 9.23 -28.75 -27.19
CA ASN A 27 9.72 -29.86 -27.96
C ASN A 27 9.48 -29.66 -29.44
N LYS A 28 10.33 -30.30 -30.24
CA LYS A 28 10.20 -30.32 -31.68
C LYS A 28 10.06 -31.76 -32.17
N THR A 29 9.10 -32.01 -33.03
CA THR A 29 8.74 -33.34 -33.53
C THR A 29 9.12 -33.58 -35.00
N GLY A 30 9.65 -32.60 -35.73
CA GLY A 30 10.23 -32.84 -37.07
C GLY A 30 11.48 -32.03 -37.43
N SER A 31 11.70 -31.72 -38.72
CA SER A 31 13.04 -31.50 -39.31
C SER A 31 13.41 -30.04 -39.64
N ALA A 32 12.45 -29.12 -39.75
CA ALA A 32 12.65 -27.71 -40.15
C ALA A 32 13.31 -26.84 -39.05
N MET A 33 14.18 -25.87 -39.34
CA MET A 33 14.80 -25.08 -38.25
C MET A 33 13.75 -24.21 -37.53
N ALA A 34 13.71 -24.25 -36.19
CA ALA A 34 12.82 -23.43 -35.39
C ALA A 34 13.58 -22.61 -34.35
N LYS A 35 13.04 -21.44 -34.01
CA LYS A 35 13.53 -20.56 -32.94
C LYS A 35 12.37 -20.26 -31.99
N HIS A 36 12.66 -20.16 -30.71
CA HIS A 36 11.66 -20.02 -29.65
C HIS A 36 12.01 -18.83 -28.77
N TRP A 37 10.99 -18.09 -28.36
CA TRP A 37 11.09 -16.94 -27.45
C TRP A 37 10.00 -17.03 -26.39
N LEU A 38 10.35 -16.77 -25.14
CA LEU A 38 9.43 -16.54 -24.03
C LEU A 38 9.58 -15.10 -23.58
N ASP A 39 8.50 -14.31 -23.59
CA ASP A 39 8.50 -12.89 -23.26
C ASP A 39 9.58 -12.10 -24.04
N GLY A 40 9.78 -12.47 -25.30
CA GLY A 40 10.80 -11.88 -26.19
C GLY A 40 12.23 -12.38 -25.95
N SER A 41 12.49 -13.20 -24.93
CA SER A 41 13.81 -13.78 -24.64
C SER A 41 13.97 -15.14 -25.31
N ARG A 42 15.09 -15.36 -26.01
CA ARG A 42 15.34 -16.61 -26.75
C ARG A 42 15.53 -17.78 -25.77
N ILE A 43 14.84 -18.90 -26.03
CA ILE A 43 14.96 -20.12 -25.23
C ILE A 43 15.38 -21.32 -26.11
N PRO A 44 16.20 -22.27 -25.60
CA PRO A 44 16.51 -23.50 -26.31
C PRO A 44 15.33 -24.49 -26.33
N ALA A 45 15.25 -25.29 -27.39
CA ALA A 45 14.31 -26.41 -27.47
C ALA A 45 14.73 -27.57 -26.55
N GLY A 46 13.79 -28.45 -26.21
CA GLY A 46 14.02 -29.70 -25.46
C GLY A 46 14.36 -29.53 -23.97
N THR A 47 14.46 -28.29 -23.50
CA THR A 47 14.83 -27.95 -22.12
C THR A 47 13.59 -27.51 -21.33
N TRP A 48 13.49 -27.94 -20.08
CA TRP A 48 12.45 -27.45 -19.16
C TRP A 48 12.85 -26.11 -18.56
N PHE A 49 11.92 -25.17 -18.50
CA PHE A 49 12.06 -23.86 -17.87
C PHE A 49 10.99 -23.66 -16.83
N ASP A 50 11.36 -23.11 -15.68
CA ASP A 50 10.41 -22.68 -14.67
C ASP A 50 10.05 -21.21 -14.92
N VAL A 51 8.75 -20.93 -15.05
CA VAL A 51 8.19 -19.59 -15.17
C VAL A 51 7.42 -19.34 -13.88
N SER A 52 7.93 -18.46 -13.04
CA SER A 52 7.39 -18.24 -11.69
C SER A 52 6.87 -16.82 -11.46
N ARG A 53 7.15 -15.89 -12.38
CA ARG A 53 6.74 -14.48 -12.24
C ARG A 53 5.24 -14.35 -12.48
N PRO A 54 4.45 -13.73 -11.59
CA PRO A 54 3.06 -13.41 -11.90
C PRO A 54 2.90 -12.43 -13.07
N GLY A 55 1.81 -12.60 -13.82
CA GLY A 55 1.42 -11.76 -14.94
C GLY A 55 1.26 -12.52 -16.26
N PHE A 56 1.14 -11.75 -17.35
CA PHE A 56 1.00 -12.27 -18.70
C PHE A 56 2.32 -12.75 -19.30
N HIS A 57 2.29 -13.95 -19.87
CA HIS A 57 3.40 -14.56 -20.59
C HIS A 57 3.02 -14.94 -22.00
N GLU A 58 3.98 -14.77 -22.90
CA GLU A 58 3.83 -15.18 -24.29
C GLU A 58 5.05 -15.94 -24.79
N LEU A 59 4.79 -17.14 -25.30
CA LEU A 59 5.75 -17.98 -25.96
C LEU A 59 5.48 -17.96 -27.47
N ASN A 60 6.47 -17.51 -28.24
CA ASN A 60 6.43 -17.48 -29.69
C ASN A 60 7.50 -18.43 -30.25
N SER A 61 7.11 -19.28 -31.19
CA SER A 61 8.01 -20.15 -31.93
C SER A 61 7.87 -19.89 -33.42
N ILE A 62 8.98 -19.66 -34.12
CA ILE A 62 9.01 -19.44 -35.57
C ILE A 62 9.78 -20.60 -36.21
N GLU A 63 9.11 -21.32 -37.09
CA GLU A 63 9.64 -22.43 -37.87
C GLU A 63 9.90 -22.01 -39.32
N GLN A 64 11.07 -22.37 -39.86
CA GLN A 64 11.46 -22.13 -41.25
C GLN A 64 11.17 -23.37 -42.10
N LEU A 65 10.12 -23.29 -42.91
CA LEU A 65 9.70 -24.36 -43.82
C LEU A 65 10.65 -24.45 -45.03
N PRO A 66 10.83 -25.64 -45.63
CA PRO A 66 11.64 -25.80 -46.84
C PRO A 66 11.02 -25.07 -48.04
N GLY A 67 11.68 -24.02 -48.54
CA GLY A 67 11.27 -23.25 -49.74
C GLY A 67 11.45 -21.74 -49.58
N PRO A 68 11.29 -20.93 -50.66
CA PRO A 68 11.41 -19.47 -50.55
C PRO A 68 10.26 -18.88 -49.73
N GLY A 69 10.56 -18.37 -48.53
CA GLY A 69 9.65 -17.51 -47.74
C GLY A 69 8.61 -18.22 -46.85
N GLY A 70 8.73 -19.53 -46.61
CA GLY A 70 7.82 -20.23 -45.70
C GLY A 70 8.24 -20.09 -44.23
N GLU A 71 7.66 -19.15 -43.48
CA GLU A 71 7.75 -19.13 -42.01
C GLU A 71 6.40 -19.48 -41.39
N GLN A 72 6.38 -20.32 -40.36
CA GLN A 72 5.19 -20.67 -39.59
C GLN A 72 5.38 -20.29 -38.11
N SER A 73 4.45 -19.51 -37.55
CA SER A 73 4.47 -19.13 -36.14
C SER A 73 3.55 -20.02 -35.30
N HIS A 74 4.00 -20.34 -34.09
CA HIS A 74 3.24 -21.02 -33.06
C HIS A 74 3.30 -20.17 -31.79
N ARG A 75 2.13 -19.78 -31.27
CA ARG A 75 2.00 -18.88 -30.13
C ARG A 75 1.27 -19.59 -29.00
N VAL A 76 1.79 -19.47 -27.78
CA VAL A 76 1.16 -19.95 -26.55
C VAL A 76 1.19 -18.82 -25.54
N ARG A 77 0.02 -18.40 -25.07
CA ARG A 77 -0.18 -17.36 -24.06
C ARG A 77 -0.66 -18.00 -22.78
N PHE A 78 -0.23 -17.48 -21.65
CA PHE A 78 -0.74 -17.91 -20.36
C PHE A 78 -0.58 -16.78 -19.33
N VAL A 79 -1.34 -16.87 -18.25
CA VAL A 79 -1.24 -15.95 -17.11
C VAL A 79 -0.84 -16.77 -15.90
N ILE A 80 0.14 -16.28 -15.15
CA ILE A 80 0.42 -16.76 -13.80
C ILE A 80 -0.25 -15.79 -12.84
N GLN A 81 -1.23 -16.28 -12.07
CA GLN A 81 -1.99 -15.48 -11.13
C GLN A 81 -1.09 -15.03 -9.98
N SER A 82 -1.21 -13.77 -9.56
CA SER A 82 -0.59 -13.32 -8.33
C SER A 82 -1.41 -13.75 -7.10
N THR A 83 -0.83 -13.57 -5.91
CA THR A 83 -1.55 -13.75 -4.65
C THR A 83 -2.67 -12.75 -4.43
N ARG A 84 -2.71 -11.64 -5.20
CA ARG A 84 -3.80 -10.65 -5.17
C ARG A 84 -4.95 -11.01 -6.12
N GLY A 85 -4.90 -12.19 -6.73
CA GLY A 85 -6.02 -12.72 -7.49
C GLY A 85 -6.43 -11.79 -8.63
N GLN A 86 -7.74 -11.64 -8.84
CA GLN A 86 -8.27 -11.01 -10.05
C GLN A 86 -7.94 -9.53 -10.18
N ALA A 87 -7.70 -8.83 -9.07
CA ALA A 87 -7.28 -7.42 -9.07
C ALA A 87 -5.99 -7.19 -9.87
N GLU A 88 -5.16 -8.23 -10.06
CA GLU A 88 -3.93 -8.19 -10.84
C GLU A 88 -3.91 -9.21 -11.98
N TRP A 89 -5.06 -9.52 -12.57
CA TRP A 89 -5.11 -10.47 -13.69
C TRP A 89 -4.20 -10.01 -14.84
N ALA A 90 -3.27 -10.89 -15.25
CA ALA A 90 -2.31 -10.66 -16.35
C ALA A 90 -1.29 -9.51 -16.16
N VAL A 91 -1.37 -8.74 -15.07
CA VAL A 91 -0.34 -7.76 -14.68
C VAL A 91 0.61 -8.36 -13.65
N SER A 92 1.83 -7.83 -13.59
CA SER A 92 2.75 -8.22 -12.52
C SER A 92 2.36 -7.50 -11.23
N THR A 93 2.51 -8.18 -10.10
CA THR A 93 2.25 -7.57 -8.80
C THR A 93 3.04 -6.29 -8.62
N TRP A 94 2.34 -5.23 -8.24
CA TRP A 94 2.95 -3.93 -8.04
C TRP A 94 2.86 -3.49 -6.59
N THR A 95 4.00 -3.14 -6.03
CA THR A 95 4.06 -2.39 -4.78
C THR A 95 4.85 -1.14 -5.09
N PRO A 96 4.29 0.07 -4.89
CA PRO A 96 5.01 1.31 -5.11
C PRO A 96 6.37 1.25 -4.43
N ARG A 97 7.41 1.65 -5.17
CA ARG A 97 8.77 1.62 -4.62
C ARG A 97 8.89 2.68 -3.53
N PRO A 98 9.57 2.40 -2.40
CA PRO A 98 9.79 3.39 -1.34
C PRO A 98 10.47 4.66 -1.86
N LEU A 99 10.18 5.79 -1.20
CA LEU A 99 10.78 7.06 -1.54
C LEU A 99 12.26 7.09 -1.15
N VAL A 100 13.04 7.75 -1.99
CA VAL A 100 14.41 8.15 -1.68
C VAL A 100 14.39 9.61 -1.28
N ALA A 101 15.10 9.96 -0.19
CA ALA A 101 15.24 11.34 0.28
C ALA A 101 15.94 12.20 -0.78
N SER A 102 15.57 13.48 -0.89
CA SER A 102 16.22 14.44 -1.80
C SER A 102 17.66 14.75 -1.37
N GLY A 103 18.50 15.12 -2.34
CA GLY A 103 19.81 15.70 -2.05
C GLY A 103 19.65 16.97 -1.24
N GLN A 104 20.53 17.17 -0.26
CA GLN A 104 20.49 18.29 0.67
C GLN A 104 21.19 19.53 0.09
N ALA A 105 22.06 19.36 -0.90
CA ALA A 105 22.63 20.48 -1.63
C ALA A 105 21.56 21.27 -2.38
N ILE A 106 21.37 22.53 -1.99
CA ILE A 106 20.67 23.52 -2.81
C ILE A 106 21.63 23.96 -3.93
N ASN A 107 21.15 23.99 -5.17
CA ASN A 107 21.91 24.60 -6.25
C ASN A 107 22.25 26.06 -5.87
N ALA A 108 23.53 26.42 -5.86
CA ALA A 108 24.01 27.72 -5.36
C ALA A 108 23.34 28.95 -6.01
N ASN A 109 22.82 28.81 -7.24
CA ASN A 109 22.07 29.86 -7.93
C ASN A 109 20.60 30.00 -7.48
N ALA A 110 20.17 29.19 -6.50
CA ALA A 110 18.79 29.02 -6.08
C ALA A 110 18.57 29.04 -4.55
N GLU A 111 19.60 29.37 -3.75
CA GLU A 111 19.47 29.42 -2.28
C GLU A 111 18.35 30.37 -1.81
N ASP A 112 18.14 31.49 -2.51
CA ASP A 112 17.10 32.47 -2.17
C ASP A 112 15.73 32.20 -2.84
N THR A 113 15.59 31.14 -3.64
CA THR A 113 14.37 30.91 -4.44
C THR A 113 13.36 29.96 -3.81
N VAL A 114 13.73 29.25 -2.73
CA VAL A 114 12.89 28.27 -2.04
C VAL A 114 12.88 28.52 -0.55
N GLN A 115 11.72 28.30 0.06
CA GLN A 115 11.49 28.45 1.49
C GLN A 115 10.67 27.28 2.04
N LEU A 116 10.94 26.97 3.31
CA LEU A 116 10.12 26.06 4.10
C LEU A 116 9.03 26.88 4.80
N GLU A 117 7.78 26.56 4.52
CA GLU A 117 6.62 27.25 5.06
C GLU A 117 5.84 26.37 6.02
N LEU A 118 5.34 26.97 7.10
CA LEU A 118 4.46 26.31 8.08
C LEU A 118 3.12 27.03 8.16
N PHE A 119 2.07 26.29 7.84
CA PHE A 119 0.68 26.67 8.03
C PHE A 119 0.18 26.05 9.33
N MET A 120 -0.12 26.89 10.31
CA MET A 120 -0.63 26.48 11.61
C MET A 120 -1.17 27.71 12.35
N PRO A 121 -2.10 27.56 13.31
CA PRO A 121 -2.54 28.66 14.14
C PRO A 121 -1.41 29.15 15.06
N THR A 122 -1.28 30.48 15.17
CA THR A 122 -0.31 31.15 16.06
C THR A 122 -0.86 31.40 17.47
N SER A 123 -2.18 31.27 17.65
CA SER A 123 -2.87 31.30 18.93
C SER A 123 -3.86 30.12 18.98
N PHE A 124 -3.78 29.29 20.01
CA PHE A 124 -4.58 28.07 20.10
C PHE A 124 -4.96 27.74 21.55
N PRO A 125 -6.18 27.22 21.80
CA PRO A 125 -6.59 26.88 23.16
C PRO A 125 -5.79 25.71 23.74
N ALA A 126 -5.54 25.77 25.06
CA ALA A 126 -4.87 24.71 25.78
C ALA A 126 -5.61 23.35 25.70
N GLY A 127 -4.84 22.27 25.62
CA GLY A 127 -5.35 20.90 25.72
C GLY A 127 -5.95 20.32 24.43
N LEU A 128 -5.89 21.05 23.32
CA LEU A 128 -6.21 20.52 21.99
C LEU A 128 -4.92 20.44 21.14
N PRO A 129 -4.75 19.38 20.31
CA PRO A 129 -3.63 19.28 19.39
C PRO A 129 -3.65 20.41 18.38
N VAL A 130 -2.48 20.99 18.09
CA VAL A 130 -2.35 22.06 17.10
C VAL A 130 -2.13 21.42 15.73
N PRO A 131 -3.04 21.63 14.75
CA PRO A 131 -2.82 21.11 13.41
C PRO A 131 -1.75 21.92 12.69
N MET A 132 -0.94 21.25 11.88
CA MET A 132 0.02 21.91 10.99
C MET A 132 0.08 21.26 9.61
N VAL A 133 0.48 22.06 8.63
CA VAL A 133 1.01 21.62 7.35
C VAL A 133 2.33 22.33 7.07
N ALA A 134 3.35 21.58 6.67
CA ALA A 134 4.62 22.08 6.18
C ALA A 134 4.69 21.94 4.66
N MET A 135 5.16 22.98 3.97
CA MET A 135 5.33 22.96 2.53
C MET A 135 6.65 23.61 2.09
N MET A 136 7.33 22.99 1.12
CA MET A 136 8.40 23.62 0.37
C MET A 136 7.81 24.44 -0.77
N MET A 137 8.13 25.73 -0.81
CA MET A 137 7.55 26.66 -1.78
C MET A 137 8.61 27.52 -2.44
N ASP A 138 8.38 27.90 -3.69
CA ASP A 138 9.17 28.93 -4.36
C ASP A 138 8.66 30.34 -4.05
N GLN A 139 9.35 31.37 -4.55
CA GLN A 139 8.97 32.78 -4.39
C GLN A 139 7.60 33.14 -4.99
N GLN A 140 7.04 32.31 -5.86
CA GLN A 140 5.70 32.47 -6.42
C GLN A 140 4.64 31.68 -5.64
N ASN A 141 4.99 31.11 -4.47
CA ASN A 141 4.17 30.22 -3.64
C ASN A 141 3.76 28.93 -4.34
N ARG A 142 4.55 28.45 -5.32
CA ARG A 142 4.33 27.15 -5.95
C ARG A 142 5.09 26.09 -5.17
N ARG A 143 4.46 24.92 -5.01
CA ARG A 143 5.07 23.76 -4.35
C ARG A 143 6.36 23.33 -5.06
N VAL A 144 7.41 23.07 -4.29
CA VAL A 144 8.70 22.56 -4.77
C VAL A 144 8.87 21.11 -4.33
N ASN A 145 9.28 20.25 -5.26
CA ASN A 145 9.48 18.82 -4.98
C ASN A 145 10.66 18.61 -4.03
N TYR A 146 10.38 18.08 -2.84
CA TYR A 146 11.34 17.64 -1.82
C TYR A 146 10.86 16.36 -1.13
N ASN A 147 11.73 15.38 -0.97
CA ASN A 147 11.45 14.20 -0.14
C ASN A 147 12.40 14.22 1.06
N GLY A 148 11.87 14.00 2.26
CA GLY A 148 12.69 13.99 3.47
C GLY A 148 11.84 14.11 4.73
N GLN A 149 12.44 14.61 5.81
CA GLN A 149 11.77 14.80 7.09
C GLN A 149 11.73 16.29 7.45
N LEU A 150 10.61 16.73 8.00
CA LEU A 150 10.53 17.94 8.79
C LEU A 150 10.92 17.59 10.22
N VAL A 151 12.07 18.06 10.67
CA VAL A 151 12.63 17.76 11.99
C VAL A 151 12.44 18.96 12.93
N GLY A 152 11.90 18.71 14.11
CA GLY A 152 11.74 19.67 15.20
C GLY A 152 11.67 18.94 16.54
N GLU A 153 10.75 19.34 17.42
CA GLU A 153 10.40 18.51 18.58
C GLU A 153 9.63 17.24 18.19
N HIS A 154 9.10 17.22 16.96
CA HIS A 154 8.43 16.08 16.34
C HIS A 154 8.92 15.98 14.89
N SER A 155 9.02 14.76 14.37
CA SER A 155 9.36 14.49 12.97
C SER A 155 8.09 14.27 12.14
N ILE A 156 8.03 14.87 10.95
CA ILE A 156 6.93 14.68 9.99
C ILE A 156 7.51 14.36 8.62
N ALA A 157 7.09 13.25 8.03
CA ALA A 157 7.48 12.89 6.68
C ALA A 157 7.01 13.94 5.66
N MET A 158 7.93 14.38 4.80
CA MET A 158 7.65 15.29 3.70
C MET A 158 7.77 14.57 2.37
N LYS A 159 6.69 14.59 1.59
CA LYS A 159 6.56 13.93 0.28
C LYS A 159 6.27 14.97 -0.77
N ARG A 160 7.12 15.05 -1.80
CA ARG A 160 7.05 16.08 -2.87
C ARG A 160 6.83 17.49 -2.32
N GLY A 161 7.50 17.78 -1.21
CA GLY A 161 7.51 19.08 -0.55
C GLY A 161 6.40 19.29 0.45
N VAL A 162 5.58 18.30 0.78
CA VAL A 162 4.40 18.49 1.67
C VAL A 162 4.39 17.45 2.78
N GLY A 163 4.12 17.88 4.00
CA GLY A 163 3.87 17.01 5.14
C GLY A 163 2.90 17.69 6.10
N SER A 164 2.16 16.91 6.90
CA SER A 164 1.24 17.45 7.90
C SER A 164 1.21 16.59 9.14
N GLY A 165 0.64 17.11 10.23
CA GLY A 165 0.49 16.37 11.48
C GLY A 165 -0.17 17.20 12.57
N LEU A 166 -0.35 16.59 13.74
CA LEU A 166 -0.90 17.24 14.93
C LEU A 166 0.16 17.36 16.02
N LEU A 167 0.51 18.58 16.42
CA LEU A 167 1.39 18.79 17.57
C LEU A 167 0.63 18.57 18.87
N GLN A 168 1.14 17.63 19.67
CA GLN A 168 0.64 17.34 21.00
C GLN A 168 1.32 18.24 22.04
N GLN A 169 0.62 18.51 23.14
CA GLN A 169 1.17 19.15 24.34
C GLN A 169 1.95 20.46 24.09
N VAL A 170 1.49 21.27 23.13
CA VAL A 170 2.12 22.54 22.75
C VAL A 170 2.15 23.51 23.93
N GLN A 171 3.25 24.24 24.06
CA GLN A 171 3.47 25.29 25.05
C GLN A 171 3.61 26.65 24.38
N SER A 172 3.37 27.73 25.13
CA SER A 172 3.60 29.10 24.65
C SER A 172 5.09 29.38 24.47
N LYS A 173 5.65 29.03 23.31
CA LYS A 173 7.07 29.23 22.99
C LYS A 173 7.29 29.33 21.48
N LYS A 174 8.54 29.63 21.13
CA LYS A 174 9.05 29.55 19.76
C LYS A 174 9.48 28.12 19.46
N TYR A 175 8.96 27.58 18.36
CA TYR A 175 9.33 26.28 17.80
C TYR A 175 10.17 26.51 16.54
N ILE A 176 11.21 25.71 16.36
CA ILE A 176 12.07 25.74 15.18
C ILE A 176 11.96 24.38 14.49
N PHE A 177 11.68 24.42 13.20
CA PHE A 177 11.61 23.25 12.34
C PHE A 177 12.63 23.37 11.23
N LYS A 178 13.16 22.23 10.79
CA LYS A 178 14.12 22.13 9.69
C LYS A 178 13.67 21.08 8.71
N ALA A 179 13.90 21.31 7.42
CA ALA A 179 13.76 20.30 6.39
C ALA A 179 14.91 20.48 5.41
N GLY A 180 15.84 19.53 5.45
CA GLY A 180 17.14 19.67 4.82
C GLY A 180 17.90 20.91 5.30
N PRO A 181 18.45 21.74 4.39
CA PRO A 181 19.18 22.95 4.76
C PRO A 181 18.28 24.11 5.21
N LEU A 182 16.96 24.01 5.01
CA LEU A 182 16.03 25.09 5.31
C LEU A 182 15.52 25.00 6.74
N SER A 183 15.29 26.15 7.36
CA SER A 183 14.70 26.25 8.68
C SER A 183 13.64 27.32 8.73
N VAL A 184 12.62 27.09 9.55
CA VAL A 184 11.54 28.05 9.80
C VAL A 184 11.18 27.99 11.27
N ASP A 185 10.71 29.12 11.80
CA ASP A 185 10.24 29.18 13.16
C ASP A 185 8.84 29.74 13.29
N LYS A 186 8.12 29.27 14.30
CA LYS A 186 6.78 29.73 14.64
C LYS A 186 6.66 29.90 16.14
N THR A 187 6.12 31.05 16.54
CA THR A 187 5.74 31.29 17.94
C THR A 187 4.27 30.96 18.10
N ILE A 188 3.97 30.07 19.03
CA ILE A 188 2.59 29.69 19.36
C ILE A 188 2.24 30.28 20.72
N ILE A 189 1.05 30.85 20.84
CA ILE A 189 0.48 31.33 22.08
C ILE A 189 -0.64 30.37 22.47
N VAL A 190 -0.49 29.72 23.62
CA VAL A 190 -1.52 28.85 24.19
C VAL A 190 -2.40 29.68 25.13
N ASP A 191 -3.71 29.73 24.85
CA ASP A 191 -4.69 30.49 25.62
C ASP A 191 -5.70 29.60 26.37
N ASN A 192 -6.38 30.18 27.36
CA ASN A 192 -7.46 29.54 28.13
C ASN A 192 -8.78 30.30 27.98
N SER A 193 -9.07 30.79 26.77
CA SER A 193 -10.27 31.59 26.49
C SER A 193 -11.55 30.78 26.73
N GLN A 194 -12.62 31.47 27.13
CA GLN A 194 -13.90 30.85 27.45
C GLN A 194 -14.58 30.31 26.19
N TRP A 195 -15.11 29.08 26.27
CA TRP A 195 -15.86 28.45 25.19
C TRP A 195 -17.32 28.91 25.19
N GLN A 196 -17.80 29.39 24.05
CA GLN A 196 -19.21 29.63 23.80
C GLN A 196 -19.87 28.33 23.34
N ALA A 197 -20.77 27.78 24.17
CA ALA A 197 -21.59 26.64 23.78
C ALA A 197 -22.63 27.05 22.73
N VAL A 198 -22.72 26.28 21.64
CA VAL A 198 -23.71 26.47 20.57
C VAL A 198 -24.39 25.14 20.27
N GLN A 199 -25.70 25.20 19.98
CA GLN A 199 -26.54 24.05 19.68
C GLN A 199 -27.83 24.48 18.96
N GLY A 200 -28.56 23.53 18.38
CA GLY A 200 -29.89 23.75 17.83
C GLY A 200 -29.84 24.45 16.48
N THR A 201 -30.59 25.53 16.32
CA THR A 201 -30.74 26.20 15.01
C THR A 201 -30.10 27.57 15.04
N VAL A 202 -29.25 27.86 14.04
CA VAL A 202 -28.69 29.21 13.81
C VAL A 202 -29.82 30.14 13.36
N ALA A 203 -30.06 31.20 14.13
CA ALA A 203 -31.02 32.24 13.77
C ALA A 203 -30.47 33.07 12.59
N LYS A 204 -31.34 33.49 11.65
CA LYS A 204 -31.07 34.40 10.51
C LYS A 204 -29.57 34.56 10.16
N ALA A 205 -29.01 35.77 10.23
CA ALA A 205 -27.60 36.01 10.01
C ALA A 205 -26.87 36.03 11.36
N THR A 206 -25.93 35.11 11.56
CA THR A 206 -25.12 34.98 12.77
C THR A 206 -23.63 35.08 12.41
N ILE A 207 -22.87 35.81 13.23
CA ILE A 207 -21.42 35.97 13.05
C ILE A 207 -20.71 35.45 14.31
N TRP A 208 -19.82 34.47 14.13
CA TRP A 208 -18.81 34.12 15.12
C TRP A 208 -17.59 35.02 14.90
N LYS A 209 -17.35 35.89 15.86
CA LYS A 209 -16.36 36.97 15.75
C LYS A 209 -14.93 36.44 15.81
N LYS A 210 -13.98 37.21 15.30
CA LYS A 210 -12.56 36.92 15.35
C LYS A 210 -12.11 36.36 16.72
N ASP A 211 -11.26 35.34 16.67
CA ASP A 211 -10.67 34.65 17.82
C ASP A 211 -11.69 33.99 18.78
N SER A 212 -12.94 33.78 18.36
CA SER A 212 -13.94 33.10 19.20
C SER A 212 -13.57 31.63 19.45
N ARG A 213 -13.91 31.12 20.64
CA ARG A 213 -13.83 29.69 20.97
C ARG A 213 -15.23 29.11 21.00
N ILE A 214 -15.59 28.29 20.02
CA ILE A 214 -16.95 27.78 19.85
C ILE A 214 -16.99 26.28 20.16
N HIS A 215 -17.91 25.87 21.02
CA HIS A 215 -18.16 24.47 21.33
C HIS A 215 -19.55 24.07 20.82
N VAL A 216 -19.60 23.31 19.73
CA VAL A 216 -20.86 22.76 19.19
C VAL A 216 -21.19 21.49 19.97
N THR A 217 -22.22 21.56 20.80
CA THR A 217 -22.52 20.53 21.82
C THR A 217 -23.59 19.51 21.39
N SER A 218 -24.40 19.87 20.40
CA SER A 218 -25.36 18.98 19.74
C SER A 218 -25.42 19.33 18.26
N ASN A 219 -26.19 18.56 17.48
CA ASN A 219 -26.43 18.88 16.08
C ASN A 219 -26.85 20.34 15.91
N LEU A 220 -26.23 21.00 14.93
CA LEU A 220 -26.42 22.40 14.62
C LEU A 220 -27.00 22.53 13.21
N THR A 221 -28.11 23.24 13.07
CA THR A 221 -28.75 23.47 11.76
C THR A 221 -28.60 24.93 11.37
N ILE A 222 -28.16 25.18 10.13
CA ILE A 222 -28.22 26.48 9.46
C ILE A 222 -29.39 26.41 8.45
N PRO A 223 -30.57 26.99 8.76
CA PRO A 223 -31.73 26.96 7.87
C PRO A 223 -31.50 27.61 6.51
N LYS A 224 -32.40 27.32 5.55
CA LYS A 224 -32.35 27.84 4.17
C LYS A 224 -32.15 29.34 4.05
N ASP A 225 -32.79 30.13 4.91
CA ASP A 225 -32.73 31.59 4.91
C ASP A 225 -31.73 32.16 5.94
N ALA A 226 -30.82 31.33 6.44
CA ALA A 226 -29.84 31.70 7.45
C ALA A 226 -28.41 31.69 6.90
N THR A 227 -27.54 32.46 7.54
CA THR A 227 -26.11 32.49 7.25
C THR A 227 -25.32 32.43 8.55
N LEU A 228 -24.36 31.52 8.61
CA LEU A 228 -23.33 31.53 9.65
C LEU A 228 -22.01 31.99 9.04
N ALA A 229 -21.49 33.12 9.49
CA ALA A 229 -20.17 33.61 9.14
C ALA A 229 -19.19 33.41 10.30
N ILE A 230 -18.03 32.81 10.03
CA ILE A 230 -17.00 32.48 11.02
C ILE A 230 -15.74 33.24 10.65
N GLN A 231 -15.32 34.16 11.51
CA GLN A 231 -14.15 34.99 11.26
C GLN A 231 -12.83 34.31 11.66
N GLN A 232 -11.72 34.83 11.16
CA GLN A 232 -10.35 34.35 11.42
C GLN A 232 -10.03 34.09 12.90
N GLY A 233 -9.13 33.14 13.14
CA GLY A 233 -8.66 32.74 14.47
C GLY A 233 -9.70 32.02 15.33
N CYS A 234 -10.92 31.78 14.82
CA CYS A 234 -11.90 30.96 15.51
C CYS A 234 -11.42 29.51 15.63
N VAL A 235 -11.63 28.93 16.81
CA VAL A 235 -11.49 27.47 17.01
C VAL A 235 -12.85 26.91 17.36
N ILE A 236 -13.31 25.98 16.54
CA ILE A 236 -14.60 25.31 16.63
C ILE A 236 -14.30 23.87 17.02
N LYS A 237 -14.67 23.51 18.24
CA LYS A 237 -14.65 22.13 18.67
C LYS A 237 -16.06 21.57 18.65
N LEU A 238 -16.25 20.38 18.09
CA LEU A 238 -17.56 19.73 18.01
C LEU A 238 -17.64 18.55 18.98
N ALA A 239 -18.82 18.13 19.42
CA ALA A 239 -19.08 16.93 20.23
C ALA A 239 -19.10 15.61 19.40
N PRO A 240 -18.90 14.39 19.97
CA PRO A 240 -18.61 13.20 19.18
C PRO A 240 -19.80 12.84 18.32
N LYS A 241 -19.54 12.50 17.05
CA LYS A 241 -20.58 12.19 16.05
C LYS A 241 -21.58 13.32 15.81
N ILE A 242 -21.35 14.53 16.33
CA ILE A 242 -22.23 15.67 16.11
C ILE A 242 -22.01 16.25 14.71
N GLU A 243 -23.12 16.58 14.07
CA GLU A 243 -23.18 17.08 12.71
C GLU A 243 -23.61 18.55 12.66
N VAL A 244 -23.16 19.23 11.60
CA VAL A 244 -23.66 20.55 11.24
C VAL A 244 -24.44 20.43 9.93
N SER A 245 -25.76 20.57 10.00
CA SER A 245 -26.62 20.55 8.81
C SER A 245 -26.75 21.95 8.22
N VAL A 246 -26.40 22.12 6.96
CA VAL A 246 -26.43 23.40 6.25
C VAL A 246 -27.49 23.31 5.14
N LEU A 247 -28.56 24.10 5.29
CA LEU A 247 -29.60 24.29 4.27
C LEU A 247 -29.50 25.67 3.60
N GLY A 248 -28.90 26.63 4.31
CA GLY A 248 -28.59 28.00 3.85
C GLY A 248 -27.09 28.18 3.57
N LYS A 249 -26.46 29.19 4.17
CA LYS A 249 -25.06 29.55 3.86
C LYS A 249 -24.11 29.43 5.06
N LEU A 250 -22.95 28.81 4.85
CA LEU A 250 -21.81 28.79 5.77
C LEU A 250 -20.63 29.54 5.13
N THR A 251 -20.06 30.52 5.82
CA THR A 251 -18.88 31.26 5.38
C THR A 251 -17.80 31.21 6.45
N ILE A 252 -16.57 30.85 6.07
CA ILE A 252 -15.41 30.70 6.96
C ILE A 252 -14.26 31.55 6.42
N GLU A 253 -13.89 32.59 7.16
CA GLU A 253 -12.98 33.66 6.74
C GLU A 253 -11.68 33.63 7.55
N GLY A 254 -10.92 32.53 7.44
CA GLY A 254 -9.58 32.44 8.03
C GLY A 254 -8.55 33.30 7.28
N THR A 255 -7.38 33.48 7.91
CA THR A 255 -6.17 34.00 7.25
C THR A 255 -4.99 33.07 7.44
N ARG A 256 -3.92 33.26 6.65
CA ARG A 256 -2.68 32.49 6.75
C ARG A 256 -2.08 32.46 8.16
N GLU A 257 -2.11 33.59 8.85
CA GLU A 257 -1.54 33.75 10.20
C GLU A 257 -2.52 33.36 11.31
N THR A 258 -3.82 33.48 11.03
CA THR A 258 -4.92 33.22 11.97
C THR A 258 -6.00 32.35 11.30
N PRO A 259 -5.68 31.08 11.00
CA PRO A 259 -6.62 30.18 10.36
C PRO A 259 -7.81 29.88 11.27
N VAL A 260 -8.92 29.46 10.68
CA VAL A 260 -10.04 28.87 11.42
C VAL A 260 -9.78 27.38 11.60
N VAL A 261 -10.12 26.80 12.75
CA VAL A 261 -9.88 25.38 13.01
C VAL A 261 -11.16 24.68 13.45
N PHE A 262 -11.60 23.69 12.68
CA PHE A 262 -12.55 22.67 13.08
C PHE A 262 -11.78 21.46 13.60
N CYS A 263 -12.09 21.07 14.82
CA CYS A 263 -11.42 19.98 15.50
C CYS A 263 -12.42 19.18 16.34
N PRO A 264 -12.10 17.92 16.67
CA PRO A 264 -12.91 17.23 17.65
C PRO A 264 -12.70 17.91 19.00
N GLY A 265 -13.78 18.10 19.75
CA GLY A 265 -13.62 18.49 21.15
C GLY A 265 -12.86 17.43 21.96
N THR A 266 -12.76 16.19 21.41
CA THR A 266 -12.15 15.02 22.04
C THR A 266 -11.10 14.61 21.05
N PRO A 267 -9.85 14.97 21.25
CA PRO A 267 -8.79 14.31 20.53
C PRO A 267 -8.97 12.78 20.38
N GLY A 268 -9.05 12.34 19.13
CA GLY A 268 -9.36 10.99 18.60
C GLY A 268 -10.64 10.28 19.06
N ALA A 269 -11.65 11.03 19.50
CA ALA A 269 -13.00 10.68 19.12
C ALA A 269 -13.33 11.61 17.96
N PRO A 270 -13.74 11.12 16.80
CA PRO A 270 -14.11 12.00 15.70
C PRO A 270 -15.46 12.69 15.94
N TRP A 271 -15.62 13.93 15.47
CA TRP A 271 -16.96 14.54 15.31
C TRP A 271 -17.62 13.99 14.05
N GLY A 272 -18.87 14.35 13.79
CA GLY A 272 -19.56 13.91 12.57
C GLY A 272 -19.01 14.60 11.33
N GLY A 273 -19.90 15.17 10.53
CA GLY A 273 -19.57 15.96 9.34
C GLY A 273 -20.41 17.23 9.24
N ILE A 274 -20.09 18.02 8.22
CA ILE A 274 -20.88 19.18 7.79
C ILE A 274 -21.69 18.74 6.57
N THR A 275 -22.99 18.69 6.70
CA THR A 275 -23.90 18.11 5.70
C THR A 275 -24.68 19.23 5.03
N LEU A 276 -24.36 19.54 3.78
CA LEU A 276 -25.08 20.49 2.95
C LEU A 276 -26.20 19.75 2.20
N ARG A 277 -27.44 20.23 2.30
CA ARG A 277 -28.59 19.65 1.60
C ARG A 277 -29.44 20.71 0.91
N GLY A 278 -29.64 20.51 -0.39
CA GLY A 278 -30.48 21.33 -1.24
C GLY A 278 -29.70 22.38 -2.02
N ASP A 279 -30.33 22.89 -3.07
CA ASP A 279 -29.76 23.84 -4.03
C ASP A 279 -29.37 25.21 -3.43
N SER A 280 -29.98 25.57 -2.30
CA SER A 280 -29.65 26.77 -1.54
C SER A 280 -28.47 26.59 -0.59
N ALA A 281 -28.07 25.33 -0.30
CA ALA A 281 -27.02 25.04 0.65
C ALA A 281 -25.65 25.36 0.07
N SER A 282 -24.86 26.17 0.79
CA SER A 282 -23.50 26.54 0.37
C SER A 282 -22.52 26.64 1.53
N ALA A 283 -21.26 26.28 1.26
CA ALA A 283 -20.12 26.50 2.15
C ALA A 283 -18.98 27.18 1.39
N GLU A 284 -18.51 28.31 1.90
CA GLU A 284 -17.34 29.04 1.39
C GLU A 284 -16.30 29.12 2.51
N ALA A 285 -15.09 28.60 2.30
CA ALA A 285 -14.07 28.55 3.34
C ALA A 285 -12.70 28.98 2.83
N ARG A 286 -11.97 29.73 3.67
CA ARG A 286 -10.57 30.10 3.46
C ARG A 286 -9.72 29.84 4.68
N TRP A 287 -8.47 29.43 4.48
CA TRP A 287 -7.49 29.24 5.57
C TRP A 287 -8.09 28.48 6.76
N THR A 288 -8.66 27.32 6.47
CA THR A 288 -9.41 26.51 7.43
C THR A 288 -8.75 25.16 7.61
N PHE A 289 -8.49 24.76 8.85
CA PHE A 289 -8.14 23.39 9.20
C PHE A 289 -9.39 22.61 9.56
N VAL A 290 -9.49 21.38 9.06
CA VAL A 290 -10.56 20.43 9.36
C VAL A 290 -9.90 19.11 9.75
N THR A 291 -10.06 18.75 11.02
CA THR A 291 -9.41 17.59 11.63
C THR A 291 -10.39 16.74 12.42
N GLY A 292 -10.14 15.44 12.49
CA GLY A 292 -10.89 14.49 13.31
C GLY A 292 -12.40 14.45 13.00
N SER A 293 -12.81 14.62 11.75
CA SER A 293 -14.18 14.39 11.30
C SER A 293 -14.43 12.90 11.00
N GLY A 294 -15.65 12.57 10.58
CA GLY A 294 -15.97 11.25 10.03
C GLY A 294 -16.39 10.22 11.09
N GLY A 295 -16.99 10.66 12.19
CA GLY A 295 -17.22 9.81 13.36
C GLY A 295 -18.32 8.76 13.23
N ASN A 296 -18.97 8.67 12.07
CA ASN A 296 -19.89 7.59 11.75
C ASN A 296 -19.34 6.73 10.59
N PRO A 297 -18.87 5.49 10.87
CA PRO A 297 -18.29 4.62 9.84
C PRO A 297 -19.33 3.97 8.91
N TRP A 298 -20.63 4.13 9.19
CA TRP A 298 -21.74 3.56 8.41
C TRP A 298 -22.75 4.63 8.02
N TRP A 299 -22.28 5.85 7.76
CA TRP A 299 -23.16 7.01 7.64
C TRP A 299 -24.08 6.93 6.43
N PHE A 300 -23.59 6.44 5.30
CA PHE A 300 -24.39 6.31 4.07
C PHE A 300 -25.49 5.26 4.22
N VAL A 301 -25.18 4.10 4.82
CA VAL A 301 -26.20 3.11 5.20
C VAL A 301 -27.24 3.72 6.14
N ALA A 302 -26.80 4.42 7.18
CA ALA A 302 -27.70 5.03 8.16
C ALA A 302 -28.60 6.13 7.56
N ASN A 303 -28.18 6.74 6.45
CA ASN A 303 -28.92 7.79 5.75
C ASN A 303 -29.58 7.30 4.45
N SER A 304 -29.54 6.00 4.15
CA SER A 304 -30.09 5.40 2.93
C SER A 304 -29.58 6.05 1.64
N ILE A 305 -28.30 6.43 1.62
CA ILE A 305 -27.63 6.99 0.43
C ILE A 305 -26.88 5.84 -0.24
N ALA A 306 -27.29 5.48 -1.45
CA ALA A 306 -26.74 4.37 -2.21
C ALA A 306 -25.51 4.79 -3.03
N GLY A 307 -24.71 3.81 -3.44
CA GLY A 307 -23.64 4.02 -4.42
C GLY A 307 -22.47 4.80 -3.85
N THR A 308 -22.01 4.48 -2.64
CA THR A 308 -20.70 4.92 -2.14
C THR A 308 -19.74 3.74 -2.05
N HIS A 309 -18.48 3.96 -2.41
CA HIS A 309 -17.39 3.00 -2.26
C HIS A 309 -16.93 2.93 -0.79
N ARG A 310 -16.98 4.06 -0.08
CA ARG A 310 -16.55 4.18 1.33
C ARG A 310 -17.71 4.59 2.24
N GLN A 311 -17.96 3.82 3.30
CA GLN A 311 -19.12 4.03 4.17
C GLN A 311 -18.91 5.10 5.26
N GLU A 312 -17.66 5.52 5.45
CA GLU A 312 -17.28 6.49 6.47
C GLU A 312 -17.79 7.89 6.13
N GLN A 313 -18.37 8.56 7.12
CA GLN A 313 -18.91 9.91 6.96
C GLN A 313 -17.87 10.90 6.42
N ALA A 314 -18.27 11.71 5.44
CA ALA A 314 -17.45 12.81 4.95
C ALA A 314 -17.38 13.99 5.94
N ALA A 315 -16.23 14.66 5.99
CA ALA A 315 -16.10 15.94 6.68
C ALA A 315 -17.07 16.98 6.11
N PHE A 316 -17.23 16.99 4.78
CA PHE A 316 -18.26 17.72 4.07
C PHE A 316 -19.03 16.80 3.14
N PHE A 317 -20.31 16.55 3.45
CA PHE A 317 -21.24 15.95 2.51
C PHE A 317 -21.97 17.05 1.76
N LEU A 318 -22.00 17.01 0.43
CA LEU A 318 -22.70 17.95 -0.42
C LEU A 318 -23.76 17.21 -1.23
N GLY A 319 -25.03 17.40 -0.88
CA GLY A 319 -26.14 16.74 -1.58
C GLY A 319 -27.12 17.70 -2.24
N GLU A 320 -27.83 17.19 -3.24
CA GLU A 320 -29.02 17.81 -3.81
C GLU A 320 -28.75 19.20 -4.43
N GLY A 321 -27.64 19.36 -5.17
CA GLY A 321 -27.29 20.62 -5.84
C GLY A 321 -26.49 21.62 -4.97
N ALA A 322 -26.10 21.22 -3.76
CA ALA A 322 -25.30 22.04 -2.85
C ALA A 322 -23.95 22.46 -3.44
N LYS A 323 -23.38 23.55 -2.91
CA LYS A 323 -22.11 24.14 -3.38
C LYS A 323 -21.07 24.27 -2.28
N GLY A 324 -19.84 23.86 -2.57
CA GLY A 324 -18.69 24.03 -1.68
C GLY A 324 -17.54 24.71 -2.40
N GLU A 325 -16.99 25.77 -1.82
CA GLU A 325 -15.81 26.48 -2.32
C GLU A 325 -14.78 26.63 -1.20
N PHE A 326 -13.62 26.02 -1.38
CA PHE A 326 -12.55 25.98 -0.39
C PHE A 326 -11.27 26.52 -1.00
N SER A 327 -10.59 27.43 -0.31
CA SER A 327 -9.30 27.99 -0.75
C SER A 327 -8.30 28.04 0.38
N ASP A 328 -7.09 27.50 0.16
CA ASP A 328 -6.04 27.47 1.19
C ASP A 328 -6.49 26.72 2.47
N CYS A 329 -7.28 25.65 2.30
CA CYS A 329 -7.83 24.85 3.39
C CYS A 329 -7.10 23.51 3.55
N PHE A 330 -7.08 22.97 4.77
CA PHE A 330 -6.30 21.80 5.15
C PHE A 330 -7.21 20.77 5.82
N PHE A 331 -7.46 19.67 5.15
CA PHE A 331 -8.25 18.53 5.63
C PHE A 331 -7.27 17.42 5.99
N ILE A 332 -6.93 17.32 7.27
CA ILE A 332 -5.91 16.38 7.73
C ILE A 332 -6.44 15.53 8.88
N GLU A 333 -6.01 14.27 8.96
CA GLU A 333 -6.29 13.40 10.12
C GLU A 333 -7.79 13.20 10.35
N ASN A 334 -8.54 12.91 9.27
CA ASN A 334 -9.97 12.65 9.37
C ASN A 334 -10.22 11.14 9.29
N SER A 335 -11.06 10.62 10.19
CA SER A 335 -11.35 9.19 10.25
C SER A 335 -12.21 8.71 9.08
N GLY A 336 -12.94 9.63 8.43
CA GLY A 336 -13.72 9.36 7.23
C GLY A 336 -13.21 10.09 5.99
N GLN A 337 -14.09 10.28 5.02
CA GLN A 337 -13.78 10.98 3.78
C GLN A 337 -13.59 12.49 4.04
N ALA A 338 -12.82 13.20 3.22
CA ALA A 338 -12.80 14.66 3.30
C ALA A 338 -14.11 15.26 2.76
N PHE A 339 -14.60 14.73 1.65
CA PHE A 339 -15.78 15.18 0.93
C PHE A 339 -16.63 14.00 0.44
N HIS A 340 -17.89 14.27 0.11
CA HIS A 340 -18.71 13.40 -0.75
C HIS A 340 -19.73 14.29 -1.47
N GLY A 341 -20.01 14.01 -2.75
CA GLY A 341 -20.95 14.79 -3.56
C GLY A 341 -22.06 13.97 -4.17
N GLU A 342 -23.31 14.45 -4.08
CA GLU A 342 -24.49 13.91 -4.78
C GLU A 342 -25.10 15.02 -5.64
N SER A 343 -24.82 15.00 -6.95
CA SER A 343 -25.21 16.05 -7.89
C SER A 343 -24.84 17.47 -7.42
N ALA A 344 -23.63 17.62 -6.85
CA ALA A 344 -23.18 18.83 -6.16
C ALA A 344 -22.01 19.54 -6.88
N GLN A 345 -21.72 20.78 -6.49
CA GLN A 345 -20.58 21.54 -7.00
C GLN A 345 -19.52 21.68 -5.92
N LEU A 346 -18.30 21.19 -6.17
CA LEU A 346 -17.16 21.36 -5.27
C LEU A 346 -16.03 22.09 -6.00
N THR A 347 -15.47 23.11 -5.37
CA THR A 347 -14.22 23.75 -5.81
C THR A 347 -13.19 23.76 -4.69
N LEU A 348 -12.01 23.22 -4.96
CA LEU A 348 -10.83 23.28 -4.08
C LEU A 348 -9.73 24.08 -4.78
N ASN A 349 -9.18 25.10 -4.11
CA ASN A 349 -8.05 25.88 -4.60
C ASN A 349 -6.92 25.86 -3.56
N ARG A 350 -5.72 25.41 -3.92
CA ARG A 350 -4.56 25.36 -3.00
C ARG A 350 -4.88 24.67 -1.66
N CYS A 351 -5.68 23.61 -1.71
CA CYS A 351 -6.05 22.86 -0.51
C CYS A 351 -5.11 21.67 -0.31
N VAL A 352 -4.97 21.22 0.93
CA VAL A 352 -4.29 19.98 1.28
C VAL A 352 -5.31 19.02 1.88
N VAL A 353 -5.41 17.83 1.31
CA VAL A 353 -6.18 16.71 1.84
C VAL A 353 -5.19 15.58 2.09
N GLN A 354 -4.99 15.21 3.35
CA GLN A 354 -3.98 14.22 3.71
C GLN A 354 -4.38 13.40 4.93
N ARG A 355 -4.16 12.08 4.88
CA ARG A 355 -4.55 11.16 5.96
C ARG A 355 -6.05 11.21 6.28
N CYS A 356 -6.84 11.06 5.22
CA CYS A 356 -8.29 10.84 5.22
C CYS A 356 -8.55 9.50 4.53
N GLN A 357 -9.72 8.86 4.71
CA GLN A 357 -9.98 7.59 4.00
C GLN A 357 -9.87 7.70 2.48
N THR A 358 -10.31 8.85 1.96
CA THR A 358 -10.27 9.28 0.57
C THR A 358 -10.49 10.80 0.56
N VAL A 359 -10.21 11.49 -0.54
CA VAL A 359 -10.75 12.85 -0.74
C VAL A 359 -12.26 12.76 -0.84
N GLY A 360 -12.78 11.76 -1.55
CA GLY A 360 -14.21 11.51 -1.61
C GLY A 360 -14.70 10.96 -2.95
N GLN A 361 -15.95 10.52 -2.90
CA GLN A 361 -16.72 10.14 -4.07
C GLN A 361 -17.70 11.22 -4.52
N PHE A 362 -17.89 11.32 -5.84
CA PHE A 362 -18.81 12.29 -6.45
C PHE A 362 -19.72 11.63 -7.47
N ASN A 363 -21.01 11.62 -7.13
CA ASN A 363 -22.11 11.08 -7.90
C ASN A 363 -22.86 12.19 -8.64
N GLY A 364 -22.25 12.70 -9.70
CA GLY A 364 -22.80 13.81 -10.48
C GLY A 364 -22.36 15.20 -10.03
N GLY A 365 -22.84 16.20 -10.76
CA GLY A 365 -22.49 17.59 -10.54
C GLY A 365 -21.13 17.96 -11.14
N SER A 366 -20.35 18.79 -10.44
CA SER A 366 -19.03 19.20 -10.89
C SER A 366 -18.02 19.32 -9.76
N VAL A 367 -16.79 18.89 -10.03
CA VAL A 367 -15.67 18.99 -9.08
C VAL A 367 -14.53 19.70 -9.77
N LYS A 368 -14.03 20.77 -9.16
CA LYS A 368 -12.91 21.57 -9.66
C LYS A 368 -11.81 21.62 -8.62
N ILE A 369 -10.63 21.12 -8.93
CA ILE A 369 -9.50 21.10 -8.00
C ILE A 369 -8.32 21.77 -8.68
N HIS A 370 -7.78 22.82 -8.06
CA HIS A 370 -6.68 23.60 -8.62
C HIS A 370 -5.55 23.72 -7.60
N ASP A 371 -4.31 23.51 -8.06
CA ASP A 371 -3.07 23.73 -7.32
C ASP A 371 -3.05 23.08 -5.92
N SER A 372 -3.70 21.92 -5.77
CA SER A 372 -3.95 21.28 -4.47
C SER A 372 -3.05 20.05 -4.24
N VAL A 373 -3.13 19.47 -3.05
CA VAL A 373 -2.36 18.31 -2.64
C VAL A 373 -3.28 17.27 -2.01
N LEU A 374 -3.33 16.08 -2.60
CA LEU A 374 -4.19 14.97 -2.21
C LEU A 374 -3.27 13.76 -1.98
N ILE A 375 -2.88 13.46 -0.74
CA ILE A 375 -1.88 12.40 -0.48
C ILE A 375 -2.19 11.56 0.76
N ASP A 376 -1.70 10.32 0.81
CA ASP A 376 -1.82 9.39 1.95
C ASP A 376 -3.29 9.00 2.24
N PHE A 377 -3.84 8.08 1.46
CA PHE A 377 -5.22 7.60 1.62
C PHE A 377 -5.25 6.11 1.99
N PRO A 378 -5.55 5.73 3.25
CA PRO A 378 -5.73 6.57 4.45
C PRO A 378 -4.44 6.96 5.17
N SER A 379 -3.41 6.12 5.09
CA SER A 379 -2.08 6.38 5.60
C SER A 379 -1.12 5.58 4.76
N ASP A 380 0.03 6.17 4.45
CA ASP A 380 1.02 5.52 3.62
C ASP A 380 1.75 4.43 4.40
N ASN A 381 1.64 3.21 3.92
CA ASN A 381 2.39 2.04 4.37
C ASN A 381 2.64 1.13 3.15
N ASP A 382 3.30 -0.01 3.30
CA ASP A 382 3.57 -0.91 2.18
C ASP A 382 2.52 -2.01 1.99
N THR A 383 1.50 -2.02 2.84
CA THR A 383 0.42 -3.01 2.76
C THR A 383 -0.57 -2.63 1.68
N TYR A 384 -0.83 -3.61 0.84
CA TYR A 384 -1.92 -3.57 -0.11
C TYR A 384 -3.23 -3.89 0.60
N ASP A 385 -4.23 -3.07 0.37
CA ASP A 385 -5.59 -3.27 0.85
C ASP A 385 -6.54 -2.92 -0.30
N ASP A 386 -7.28 -3.92 -0.77
CA ASP A 386 -8.26 -3.82 -1.85
C ASP A 386 -9.57 -3.28 -1.26
N GLY A 387 -9.56 -1.99 -0.92
CA GLY A 387 -10.58 -1.33 -0.12
C GLY A 387 -11.25 -0.13 -0.77
N ASP A 388 -11.06 0.10 -2.07
CA ASP A 388 -11.52 1.32 -2.78
C ASP A 388 -10.97 2.60 -2.11
N ASN A 389 -9.72 2.54 -1.66
CA ASN A 389 -9.04 3.65 -0.99
C ASN A 389 -8.40 4.61 -2.01
N ASP A 390 -9.21 5.02 -2.97
CA ASP A 390 -8.84 5.97 -4.01
C ASP A 390 -8.65 7.35 -3.43
N ALA A 391 -7.83 8.20 -4.06
CA ALA A 391 -7.89 9.62 -3.70
C ALA A 391 -9.24 10.21 -4.14
N LEU A 392 -9.69 9.96 -5.38
CA LEU A 392 -10.92 10.51 -5.94
C LEU A 392 -11.71 9.45 -6.70
N TYR A 393 -13.03 9.40 -6.48
CA TYR A 393 -13.94 8.54 -7.25
C TYR A 393 -15.04 9.33 -7.98
N PHE A 394 -15.15 9.17 -9.30
CA PHE A 394 -16.10 9.89 -10.16
C PHE A 394 -17.02 8.95 -10.96
N THR A 395 -18.33 8.95 -10.65
CA THR A 395 -19.29 8.18 -11.46
C THR A 395 -19.81 8.97 -12.66
N LEU A 396 -20.45 10.11 -12.38
CA LEU A 396 -21.16 11.00 -13.30
C LEU A 396 -20.67 12.43 -13.06
N GLY A 397 -20.75 13.29 -14.08
CA GLY A 397 -20.59 14.73 -13.93
C GLY A 397 -19.52 15.34 -14.82
N GLU A 398 -19.15 16.58 -14.52
CA GLU A 398 -18.09 17.32 -15.21
C GLU A 398 -17.01 17.73 -14.20
N HIS A 399 -15.84 17.11 -14.30
CA HIS A 399 -14.76 17.25 -13.33
C HIS A 399 -13.49 17.80 -13.99
N GLU A 400 -12.80 18.67 -13.26
CA GLU A 400 -11.57 19.33 -13.68
C GLU A 400 -10.56 19.32 -12.54
N ILE A 401 -9.35 18.81 -12.79
CA ILE A 401 -8.26 18.75 -11.83
C ILE A 401 -7.02 19.32 -12.49
N THR A 402 -6.45 20.37 -11.90
CA THR A 402 -5.34 21.12 -12.48
C THR A 402 -4.25 21.40 -11.46
N GLY A 403 -2.97 21.28 -11.84
CA GLY A 403 -1.85 21.71 -11.00
C GLY A 403 -1.67 20.92 -9.70
N THR A 404 -2.28 19.74 -9.59
CA THR A 404 -2.52 19.06 -8.31
C THR A 404 -1.57 17.86 -8.12
N LEU A 405 -1.08 17.67 -6.88
CA LEU A 405 -0.38 16.46 -6.46
C LEU A 405 -1.40 15.41 -6.00
N ILE A 406 -1.29 14.19 -6.50
CA ILE A 406 -2.13 13.05 -6.10
C ILE A 406 -1.20 11.85 -5.85
N GLY A 407 -1.36 11.12 -4.76
CA GLY A 407 -0.55 9.91 -4.59
C GLY A 407 -0.54 9.27 -3.20
N TRP A 408 0.25 8.19 -3.08
CA TRP A 408 0.29 7.33 -1.90
C TRP A 408 -1.11 6.82 -1.53
N CYS A 409 -1.81 6.36 -2.56
CA CYS A 409 -3.12 5.72 -2.45
C CYS A 409 -2.93 4.22 -2.30
N LYS A 410 -3.70 3.60 -1.40
CA LYS A 410 -3.76 2.13 -1.28
C LYS A 410 -4.40 1.47 -2.50
N ASP A 411 -5.14 2.24 -3.27
CA ASP A 411 -5.80 1.86 -4.50
C ASP A 411 -5.44 2.87 -5.61
N ASP A 412 -6.41 3.57 -6.19
CA ASP A 412 -6.19 4.47 -7.32
C ASP A 412 -5.91 5.93 -6.94
N GLY A 413 -5.23 6.63 -7.85
CA GLY A 413 -5.14 8.09 -7.78
C GLY A 413 -6.49 8.73 -8.10
N ILE A 414 -6.97 8.51 -9.32
CA ILE A 414 -8.31 8.93 -9.75
C ILE A 414 -8.99 7.71 -10.35
N ASP A 415 -10.04 7.23 -9.69
CA ASP A 415 -10.98 6.30 -10.31
C ASP A 415 -12.15 7.11 -10.88
N ALA A 416 -12.37 6.93 -12.18
CA ALA A 416 -13.55 7.43 -12.87
C ALA A 416 -14.38 6.25 -13.38
N GLY A 417 -14.94 5.44 -12.48
CA GLY A 417 -15.70 4.22 -12.78
C GLY A 417 -17.22 4.36 -12.89
N GLY A 418 -17.91 3.21 -12.87
CA GLY A 418 -19.39 3.10 -12.90
C GLY A 418 -20.02 3.11 -14.29
N ASP A 419 -21.33 2.83 -14.37
CA ASP A 419 -22.03 2.60 -15.64
C ASP A 419 -22.52 3.90 -16.34
N SER A 420 -21.95 5.05 -15.99
CA SER A 420 -22.48 6.37 -16.35
C SER A 420 -21.53 7.21 -17.21
N PRO A 421 -22.07 8.14 -18.03
CA PRO A 421 -21.26 9.10 -18.76
C PRO A 421 -20.75 10.22 -17.85
N GLY A 422 -19.75 10.95 -18.33
CA GLY A 422 -19.18 12.09 -17.63
C GLY A 422 -17.97 12.64 -18.35
N THR A 423 -17.44 13.76 -17.87
CA THR A 423 -16.19 14.35 -18.35
C THR A 423 -15.20 14.48 -17.20
N VAL A 424 -13.95 14.07 -17.42
CA VAL A 424 -12.85 14.29 -16.48
C VAL A 424 -11.69 14.93 -17.24
N ILE A 425 -11.28 16.12 -16.81
CA ILE A 425 -10.11 16.83 -17.35
C ILE A 425 -9.04 16.87 -16.27
N VAL A 426 -7.87 16.30 -16.55
CA VAL A 426 -6.70 16.32 -15.68
C VAL A 426 -5.60 17.10 -16.39
N SER A 427 -5.07 18.17 -15.81
CA SER A 427 -4.03 18.96 -16.46
C SER A 427 -2.92 19.39 -15.51
N ASN A 428 -1.66 19.41 -15.96
CA ASN A 428 -0.53 19.87 -15.14
C ASN A 428 -0.43 19.17 -13.76
N CYS A 429 -0.88 17.92 -13.65
CA CYS A 429 -0.91 17.19 -12.39
C CYS A 429 0.31 16.30 -12.21
N TRP A 430 0.62 15.97 -10.95
CA TRP A 430 1.64 14.98 -10.59
C TRP A 430 0.95 13.85 -9.83
N ILE A 431 0.93 12.65 -10.42
CA ILE A 431 0.26 11.46 -9.88
C ILE A 431 1.32 10.41 -9.56
N GLU A 432 1.37 9.93 -8.32
CA GLU A 432 2.49 9.10 -7.88
C GLU A 432 2.15 8.02 -6.85
N SER A 433 2.80 6.86 -6.97
CA SER A 433 2.80 5.80 -5.94
C SER A 433 1.40 5.28 -5.59
N CYS A 434 0.55 5.07 -6.59
CA CYS A 434 -0.71 4.35 -6.43
C CYS A 434 -0.46 2.84 -6.60
N PHE A 435 -1.08 2.01 -5.77
CA PHE A 435 -0.86 0.56 -5.82
C PHE A 435 -1.41 -0.07 -7.10
N HIS A 436 -2.61 0.34 -7.51
CA HIS A 436 -3.23 -0.01 -8.78
C HIS A 436 -2.95 1.06 -9.83
N GLU A 437 -3.90 1.94 -10.14
CA GLU A 437 -3.81 2.90 -11.22
C GLU A 437 -3.49 4.31 -10.70
N GLY A 438 -2.65 5.04 -11.44
CA GLY A 438 -2.64 6.50 -11.32
C GLY A 438 -4.00 7.06 -11.72
N LEU A 439 -4.57 6.55 -12.81
CA LEU A 439 -5.94 6.82 -13.24
C LEU A 439 -6.63 5.56 -13.77
N ALA A 440 -7.68 5.10 -13.10
CA ALA A 440 -8.57 4.03 -13.56
C ALA A 440 -9.79 4.66 -14.25
N LEU A 441 -9.94 4.44 -15.56
CA LEU A 441 -10.92 5.19 -16.36
C LEU A 441 -11.87 4.25 -17.08
N SER A 442 -13.07 4.12 -16.52
CA SER A 442 -14.11 3.20 -17.00
C SER A 442 -15.43 3.93 -17.25
N GLY A 443 -16.42 3.23 -17.79
CA GLY A 443 -17.80 3.73 -17.83
C GLY A 443 -18.37 4.03 -19.21
N ALA A 444 -19.70 4.14 -19.28
CA ALA A 444 -20.43 4.30 -20.52
C ALA A 444 -20.26 5.70 -21.10
N ASP A 445 -19.60 5.82 -22.25
CA ASP A 445 -19.39 7.05 -23.01
C ASP A 445 -18.69 8.17 -22.22
N LYS A 446 -17.87 7.78 -21.24
CA LYS A 446 -17.07 8.69 -20.43
C LYS A 446 -16.00 9.37 -21.28
N LYS A 447 -15.76 10.66 -21.09
CA LYS A 447 -14.78 11.44 -21.85
C LYS A 447 -13.69 11.94 -20.93
N VAL A 448 -12.47 11.49 -21.15
CA VAL A 448 -11.34 11.85 -20.29
C VAL A 448 -10.23 12.49 -21.11
N ARG A 449 -9.70 13.61 -20.62
CA ARG A 449 -8.53 14.27 -21.20
C ARG A 449 -7.48 14.47 -20.11
N ILE A 450 -6.27 14.01 -20.38
CA ILE A 450 -5.11 14.14 -19.50
C ILE A 450 -4.04 14.91 -20.26
N LEU A 451 -3.64 16.05 -19.72
CA LEU A 451 -2.80 17.03 -20.39
C LEU A 451 -1.61 17.40 -19.51
N ASP A 452 -0.41 17.53 -20.08
CA ASP A 452 0.73 18.18 -19.42
C ASP A 452 1.09 17.58 -18.02
N SER A 453 0.79 16.30 -17.79
CA SER A 453 0.84 15.68 -16.46
C SER A 453 1.94 14.63 -16.33
N VAL A 454 2.43 14.43 -15.11
CA VAL A 454 3.44 13.43 -14.74
C VAL A 454 2.77 12.29 -13.98
N ILE A 455 3.01 11.05 -14.40
CA ILE A 455 2.46 9.85 -13.77
C ILE A 455 3.61 8.86 -13.49
N ILE A 456 3.88 8.54 -12.22
CA ILE A 456 5.10 7.84 -11.82
C ILE A 456 4.88 6.84 -10.69
N ASN A 457 5.59 5.70 -10.75
CA ASN A 457 5.62 4.71 -9.67
C ASN A 457 4.26 4.07 -9.34
N CYS A 458 3.30 4.09 -10.27
CA CYS A 458 2.00 3.43 -10.13
C CYS A 458 2.02 2.00 -10.72
N GLY A 459 1.12 1.13 -10.29
CA GLY A 459 0.93 -0.18 -10.92
C GLY A 459 0.62 -0.02 -12.39
N GLN A 460 -0.29 0.89 -12.70
CA GLN A 460 -0.62 1.32 -14.04
C GLN A 460 -0.70 2.85 -14.06
N GLY A 461 -0.21 3.50 -15.11
CA GLY A 461 -0.20 4.96 -15.18
C GLY A 461 -1.61 5.49 -15.49
N ALA A 462 -2.13 5.17 -16.67
CA ALA A 462 -3.51 5.42 -17.05
C ALA A 462 -4.12 4.16 -17.68
N GLU A 463 -5.24 3.69 -17.14
CA GLU A 463 -5.99 2.55 -17.64
C GLU A 463 -7.30 3.01 -18.28
N VAL A 464 -7.64 2.42 -19.43
CA VAL A 464 -8.93 2.59 -20.12
C VAL A 464 -9.70 1.29 -20.01
N GLY A 465 -10.57 1.18 -19.01
CA GLY A 465 -11.24 -0.05 -18.62
C GLY A 465 -12.56 -0.32 -19.36
N TYR A 466 -13.48 -0.97 -18.66
CA TYR A 466 -14.72 -1.53 -19.19
C TYR A 466 -15.73 -0.47 -19.67
N LEU A 467 -16.72 -0.93 -20.46
CA LEU A 467 -17.71 -0.13 -21.19
C LEU A 467 -17.12 0.69 -22.34
N SER A 468 -17.39 1.99 -22.44
CA SER A 468 -17.03 2.82 -23.60
C SER A 468 -16.31 4.13 -23.27
N PRO A 469 -15.33 4.16 -22.34
CA PRO A 469 -14.58 5.38 -22.04
C PRO A 469 -13.72 5.79 -23.24
N ASN A 470 -13.72 7.08 -23.56
CA ASN A 470 -12.86 7.70 -24.57
C ASN A 470 -11.84 8.59 -23.87
N VAL A 471 -10.59 8.14 -23.86
CA VAL A 471 -9.51 8.73 -23.06
C VAL A 471 -8.41 9.24 -23.98
N ALA A 472 -8.02 10.49 -23.79
CA ALA A 472 -6.93 11.14 -24.53
C ALA A 472 -5.84 11.62 -23.57
N LEU A 473 -4.62 11.13 -23.76
CA LEU A 473 -3.39 11.62 -23.14
C LEU A 473 -2.63 12.47 -24.16
N GLU A 474 -2.33 13.73 -23.81
CA GLU A 474 -1.57 14.65 -24.65
C GLU A 474 -0.48 15.31 -23.83
N HIS A 475 0.75 15.35 -24.34
CA HIS A 475 1.91 15.92 -23.63
C HIS A 475 2.06 15.41 -22.19
N CYS A 476 1.99 14.11 -21.94
CA CYS A 476 2.19 13.55 -20.60
C CYS A 476 3.57 12.90 -20.45
N PHE A 477 4.05 12.78 -19.21
CA PHE A 477 5.27 12.03 -18.87
C PHE A 477 4.96 10.88 -17.91
N LEU A 478 5.02 9.65 -18.43
CA LEU A 478 4.74 8.42 -17.71
C LEU A 478 6.04 7.64 -17.51
N THR A 479 6.47 7.42 -16.27
CA THR A 479 7.72 6.69 -16.02
C THR A 479 7.72 5.84 -14.76
N GLY A 480 8.47 4.74 -14.78
CA GLY A 480 8.63 3.89 -13.60
C GLY A 480 7.33 3.23 -13.12
N ASN A 481 6.33 3.09 -13.98
CA ASN A 481 5.09 2.39 -13.68
C ASN A 481 5.20 0.90 -14.07
N GLY A 482 4.29 0.06 -13.59
CA GLY A 482 4.12 -1.28 -14.14
C GLY A 482 3.75 -1.18 -15.62
N ILE A 483 2.65 -0.50 -15.92
CA ILE A 483 2.24 -0.16 -17.29
C ILE A 483 2.11 1.36 -17.40
N GLY A 484 2.63 1.97 -18.47
CA GLY A 484 2.46 3.39 -18.73
C GLY A 484 1.00 3.72 -19.07
N ALA A 485 0.56 3.35 -20.28
CA ALA A 485 -0.83 3.48 -20.70
C ALA A 485 -1.43 2.12 -21.09
N ARG A 486 -2.58 1.77 -20.51
CA ARG A 486 -3.27 0.51 -20.79
C ARG A 486 -4.64 0.76 -21.41
N PHE A 487 -4.97 -0.04 -22.43
CA PHE A 487 -6.35 -0.26 -22.84
C PHE A 487 -6.80 -1.66 -22.39
N GLY A 488 -7.99 -1.74 -21.80
CA GLY A 488 -8.49 -2.92 -21.11
C GLY A 488 -8.14 -2.89 -19.62
N ASP A 489 -8.79 -3.77 -18.86
CA ASP A 489 -8.64 -3.89 -17.42
C ASP A 489 -8.65 -5.38 -17.01
N ASN A 490 -8.79 -5.63 -15.70
CA ASN A 490 -8.79 -6.96 -15.10
C ASN A 490 -10.20 -7.55 -14.91
N TYR A 491 -11.23 -6.86 -15.41
CA TYR A 491 -12.63 -7.24 -15.30
C TYR A 491 -13.13 -7.96 -16.55
N ASP A 492 -14.04 -8.91 -16.33
CA ASP A 492 -14.79 -9.52 -17.43
C ASP A 492 -15.83 -8.51 -17.95
N GLY A 493 -15.96 -8.37 -19.26
CA GLY A 493 -16.92 -7.42 -19.83
C GLY A 493 -16.57 -6.95 -21.22
N ALA A 494 -17.35 -5.99 -21.73
CA ALA A 494 -17.10 -5.37 -23.02
C ALA A 494 -16.22 -4.13 -22.84
N HIS A 495 -15.04 -4.13 -23.48
CA HIS A 495 -14.13 -2.99 -23.58
C HIS A 495 -14.29 -2.34 -24.97
N LEU A 496 -15.28 -1.46 -25.08
CA LEU A 496 -15.67 -0.75 -26.30
C LEU A 496 -15.13 0.68 -26.37
N GLY A 497 -14.36 1.10 -25.37
CA GLY A 497 -13.75 2.42 -25.28
C GLY A 497 -12.69 2.69 -26.35
N PHE A 498 -11.94 3.77 -26.14
CA PHE A 498 -10.84 4.16 -27.00
C PHE A 498 -9.74 4.89 -26.22
N LEU A 499 -8.50 4.49 -26.42
CA LEU A 499 -7.31 5.15 -25.84
C LEU A 499 -6.55 5.90 -26.94
N SER A 500 -6.37 7.20 -26.79
CA SER A 500 -5.45 8.00 -27.60
C SER A 500 -4.31 8.51 -26.74
N MET A 501 -3.06 8.31 -27.15
CA MET A 501 -1.89 8.91 -26.51
C MET A 501 -1.03 9.57 -27.58
N THR A 502 -0.81 10.88 -27.45
CA THR A 502 -0.04 11.65 -28.43
C THR A 502 0.92 12.64 -27.80
N SER A 503 2.02 12.92 -28.49
CA SER A 503 3.04 13.90 -28.09
C SER A 503 3.55 13.70 -26.65
N SER A 504 3.47 12.48 -26.13
CA SER A 504 3.79 12.13 -24.75
C SER A 504 5.12 11.36 -24.65
N ILE A 505 5.64 11.22 -23.44
CA ILE A 505 6.83 10.43 -23.12
C ILE A 505 6.39 9.32 -22.18
N SER A 506 6.45 8.06 -22.59
CA SER A 506 6.17 6.90 -21.75
C SER A 506 7.40 6.01 -21.74
N ILE A 507 8.21 6.09 -20.69
CA ILE A 507 9.55 5.50 -20.66
C ILE A 507 9.87 4.85 -19.31
N PHE A 508 10.69 3.81 -19.30
CA PHE A 508 11.10 3.07 -18.10
C PHE A 508 9.93 2.47 -17.30
N ASN A 509 8.81 2.19 -17.97
CA ASN A 509 7.74 1.35 -17.43
C ASN A 509 8.05 -0.12 -17.73
N GLN A 510 7.43 -1.10 -17.05
CA GLN A 510 7.59 -2.51 -17.47
C GLN A 510 7.01 -2.72 -18.87
N ARG A 511 5.89 -2.03 -19.18
CA ARG A 511 5.36 -1.83 -20.52
C ARG A 511 4.97 -0.36 -20.69
N ASP A 512 5.46 0.32 -21.72
CA ASP A 512 5.08 1.72 -21.93
C ASP A 512 3.62 1.87 -22.37
N VAL A 513 3.14 0.88 -23.13
CA VAL A 513 1.80 0.81 -23.71
C VAL A 513 1.37 -0.65 -23.76
N TRP A 514 0.12 -0.95 -23.42
CA TRP A 514 -0.42 -2.31 -23.53
C TRP A 514 -1.93 -2.34 -23.75
N GLY A 515 -2.42 -3.16 -24.69
CA GLY A 515 -3.83 -3.21 -25.05
C GLY A 515 -4.58 -4.48 -24.61
N MET A 516 -4.47 -4.91 -23.35
CA MET A 516 -5.00 -6.22 -22.91
C MET A 516 -6.21 -6.12 -22.00
N SER A 517 -7.27 -6.87 -22.36
CA SER A 517 -8.46 -7.09 -21.56
C SER A 517 -8.60 -8.56 -21.16
N ARG A 518 -9.19 -8.78 -19.98
CA ARG A 518 -9.53 -10.12 -19.51
C ARG A 518 -10.46 -10.88 -20.46
N GLY A 519 -10.16 -12.17 -20.64
CA GLY A 519 -10.94 -13.08 -21.49
C GLY A 519 -10.69 -12.98 -23.00
N ILE A 520 -9.96 -11.96 -23.48
CA ILE A 520 -9.74 -11.74 -24.92
C ILE A 520 -8.44 -12.39 -25.40
N TRP A 521 -7.41 -12.43 -24.55
CA TRP A 521 -6.10 -13.02 -24.84
C TRP A 521 -5.34 -12.39 -26.04
N GLU A 522 -5.77 -11.23 -26.52
CA GLU A 522 -5.17 -10.51 -27.65
C GLU A 522 -5.22 -9.02 -27.42
N GLU A 523 -4.19 -8.32 -27.93
CA GLU A 523 -4.15 -6.87 -27.82
C GLU A 523 -5.21 -6.21 -28.71
N LYS A 524 -6.02 -5.33 -28.12
CA LYS A 524 -7.06 -4.54 -28.81
C LYS A 524 -6.49 -3.28 -29.44
N ILE A 525 -5.47 -3.45 -30.27
CA ILE A 525 -4.78 -2.34 -30.94
C ILE A 525 -5.71 -1.44 -31.78
N SER A 526 -6.82 -1.97 -32.31
CA SER A 526 -7.80 -1.20 -33.07
C SER A 526 -8.62 -0.21 -32.23
N ARG A 527 -8.52 -0.30 -30.90
CA ARG A 527 -9.11 0.64 -29.92
C ARG A 527 -8.10 1.63 -29.37
N MET A 528 -6.91 1.68 -29.98
CA MET A 528 -5.81 2.51 -29.51
C MET A 528 -5.27 3.35 -30.66
N ASN A 529 -5.03 4.63 -30.40
CA ASN A 529 -4.29 5.53 -31.26
C ASN A 529 -3.05 6.05 -30.51
N ILE A 530 -1.93 5.39 -30.72
CA ILE A 530 -0.67 5.70 -30.04
C ILE A 530 0.29 6.23 -31.10
N ALA A 531 0.48 7.55 -31.15
CA ALA A 531 1.28 8.16 -32.20
C ALA A 531 2.03 9.40 -31.71
N ARG A 532 3.20 9.64 -32.30
CA ARG A 532 4.06 10.80 -32.00
C ARG A 532 4.52 10.88 -30.55
N ASN A 533 4.70 9.73 -29.91
CA ASN A 533 5.23 9.64 -28.54
C ASN A 533 6.70 9.23 -28.55
N HIS A 534 7.35 9.40 -27.41
CA HIS A 534 8.62 8.76 -27.10
C HIS A 534 8.39 7.57 -26.18
N LEU A 535 8.72 6.38 -26.65
CA LEU A 535 8.59 5.12 -25.90
C LEU A 535 9.97 4.55 -25.57
N SER A 536 10.10 3.75 -24.50
CA SER A 536 11.37 3.10 -24.14
C SER A 536 11.94 2.29 -25.29
N LYS A 537 11.07 1.69 -26.10
CA LYS A 537 11.42 0.86 -27.27
C LYS A 537 10.41 1.10 -28.39
N PRO A 538 10.81 0.88 -29.67
CA PRO A 538 9.86 0.87 -30.77
C PRO A 538 8.72 -0.12 -30.53
N HIS A 539 7.49 0.28 -30.87
CA HIS A 539 6.30 -0.55 -30.74
C HIS A 539 5.81 -0.99 -32.11
N GLN A 540 5.78 -2.31 -32.38
CA GLN A 540 5.48 -2.83 -33.72
C GLN A 540 4.08 -2.45 -34.21
N SER A 541 3.07 -2.51 -33.33
CA SER A 541 1.69 -2.14 -33.66
C SER A 541 1.49 -0.63 -33.79
N PHE A 542 2.43 0.18 -33.33
CA PHE A 542 2.33 1.65 -33.29
C PHE A 542 3.64 2.27 -33.79
N PRO A 543 3.95 2.14 -35.09
CA PRO A 543 5.24 2.53 -35.65
C PRO A 543 5.47 4.05 -35.71
N ASP A 544 4.41 4.85 -35.59
CA ASP A 544 4.46 6.32 -35.62
C ASP A 544 4.99 6.95 -34.32
N ASN A 545 5.74 6.19 -33.51
CA ASN A 545 6.38 6.64 -32.27
C ASN A 545 7.90 6.53 -32.38
N TRP A 546 8.61 7.32 -31.59
CA TRP A 546 10.07 7.33 -31.57
C TRP A 546 10.59 6.55 -30.35
N ALA A 547 11.69 5.82 -30.54
CA ALA A 547 12.42 5.28 -29.40
C ALA A 547 13.03 6.44 -28.59
N TRP A 548 13.00 6.32 -27.27
CA TRP A 548 13.62 7.27 -26.37
C TRP A 548 15.15 7.19 -26.50
N GLU A 549 15.75 8.32 -26.88
CA GLU A 549 17.19 8.50 -26.96
C GLU A 549 17.59 9.60 -25.98
N PRO A 550 18.03 9.27 -24.74
CA PRO A 550 18.30 10.26 -23.69
C PRO A 550 19.21 11.42 -24.13
N ALA A 551 20.23 11.14 -24.95
CA ALA A 551 21.17 12.13 -25.44
C ALA A 551 20.53 13.19 -26.37
N LYS A 552 19.46 12.85 -27.06
CA LYS A 552 18.75 13.76 -27.99
C LYS A 552 17.50 14.38 -27.36
N HIS A 553 16.80 13.59 -26.54
CA HIS A 553 15.43 13.91 -26.14
C HIS A 553 15.30 14.38 -24.69
N SER A 554 16.36 14.32 -23.88
CA SER A 554 16.35 14.77 -22.48
C SER A 554 15.81 16.19 -22.28
N GLY A 555 16.04 17.10 -23.24
CA GLY A 555 15.48 18.45 -23.22
C GLY A 555 13.95 18.50 -23.19
N LEU A 556 13.25 17.46 -23.66
CA LEU A 556 11.80 17.39 -23.60
C LEU A 556 11.26 17.23 -22.17
N LEU A 557 12.08 16.71 -21.24
CA LEU A 557 11.68 16.52 -19.85
C LEU A 557 11.59 17.83 -19.07
N SER A 558 12.21 18.92 -19.56
CA SER A 558 12.22 20.20 -18.81
C SER A 558 10.83 20.80 -18.62
N THR A 559 9.89 20.48 -19.53
CA THR A 559 8.49 20.90 -19.43
C THR A 559 7.79 20.29 -18.21
N PHE A 560 8.17 19.07 -17.83
CA PHE A 560 7.55 18.31 -16.74
C PHE A 560 8.28 18.47 -15.40
N LEU A 561 9.59 18.69 -15.44
CA LEU A 561 10.47 18.61 -14.27
C LEU A 561 10.96 19.99 -13.79
N SER A 562 10.19 21.05 -14.05
CA SER A 562 10.65 22.44 -13.90
C SER A 562 11.14 22.81 -12.48
N GLY A 563 12.14 23.70 -12.42
CA GLY A 563 12.49 24.51 -11.23
C GLY A 563 13.20 23.82 -10.07
N THR A 564 13.98 22.77 -10.29
CA THR A 564 14.45 21.94 -9.18
C THR A 564 15.66 22.51 -8.46
N VAL A 565 15.44 22.93 -7.22
CA VAL A 565 16.45 23.52 -6.34
C VAL A 565 17.30 22.46 -5.65
N PHE A 566 16.70 21.33 -5.29
CA PHE A 566 17.38 20.16 -4.73
C PHE A 566 17.90 19.23 -5.81
N VAL A 567 19.14 18.76 -5.68
CA VAL A 567 19.69 17.72 -6.59
C VAL A 567 18.98 16.37 -6.38
N PRO A 568 18.93 15.48 -7.39
CA PRO A 568 18.43 14.12 -7.21
C PRO A 568 19.19 13.41 -6.08
N GLY A 569 18.45 12.90 -5.10
CA GLY A 569 19.02 11.99 -4.10
C GLY A 569 19.13 10.58 -4.67
N ILE A 570 20.08 9.80 -4.18
CA ILE A 570 20.40 8.44 -4.64
C ILE A 570 20.46 7.53 -3.41
N GLY A 571 19.79 6.39 -3.46
CA GLY A 571 19.83 5.40 -2.37
C GLY A 571 19.31 4.05 -2.80
N PHE A 572 19.56 3.04 -1.96
CA PHE A 572 18.97 1.71 -2.11
C PHE A 572 17.44 1.77 -1.91
N ARG A 573 16.70 0.92 -2.63
CA ARG A 573 15.24 0.78 -2.55
C ARG A 573 14.87 -0.67 -2.28
N GLY A 574 13.95 -0.93 -1.36
CA GLY A 574 13.37 -2.27 -1.12
C GLY A 574 14.37 -3.34 -0.65
N TRP A 575 15.55 -2.93 -0.19
CA TRP A 575 16.65 -3.80 0.24
C TRP A 575 16.39 -4.46 1.61
N ASP A 576 15.37 -3.98 2.30
CA ASP A 576 14.80 -4.45 3.57
C ASP A 576 13.84 -5.65 3.38
N ARG A 577 13.55 -6.04 2.12
CA ARG A 577 12.64 -7.13 1.79
C ARG A 577 13.42 -8.42 1.46
N PRO A 578 12.86 -9.61 1.72
CA PRO A 578 13.44 -10.87 1.25
C PRO A 578 13.33 -10.96 -0.28
N GLU A 579 14.20 -10.24 -0.99
CA GLU A 579 14.38 -10.39 -2.43
C GLU A 579 15.47 -11.44 -2.68
N ALA A 580 15.34 -12.17 -3.79
CA ALA A 580 16.41 -13.06 -4.21
C ALA A 580 17.71 -12.25 -4.31
N PRO A 581 18.85 -12.69 -3.73
CA PRO A 581 20.12 -11.95 -3.65
C PRO A 581 20.77 -11.64 -5.01
N THR A 582 20.06 -11.89 -6.10
CA THR A 582 20.47 -11.66 -7.49
C THR A 582 20.14 -10.26 -8.00
N ARG A 583 19.34 -9.47 -7.27
CA ARG A 583 18.94 -8.11 -7.66
C ARG A 583 18.98 -7.16 -6.47
N ILE A 584 19.54 -5.97 -6.69
CA ILE A 584 19.54 -4.87 -5.73
C ILE A 584 18.96 -3.66 -6.40
N SER A 585 17.89 -3.10 -5.87
CA SER A 585 17.31 -1.89 -6.43
C SER A 585 17.99 -0.64 -5.85
N VAL A 586 18.43 0.25 -6.73
CA VAL A 586 18.92 1.59 -6.42
C VAL A 586 18.00 2.56 -7.14
N GLY A 587 17.64 3.66 -6.50
CA GLY A 587 16.79 4.64 -7.15
C GLY A 587 17.09 6.07 -6.77
N LEU A 588 16.39 6.97 -7.47
CA LEU A 588 16.51 8.40 -7.34
C LEU A 588 15.32 8.98 -6.56
N SER A 589 15.49 10.10 -5.87
CA SER A 589 14.35 10.79 -5.23
C SER A 589 13.34 11.32 -6.25
N ARG A 590 13.77 11.54 -7.50
CA ARG A 590 13.00 12.12 -8.60
C ARG A 590 13.65 11.80 -9.96
N PRO A 591 12.90 11.86 -11.07
CA PRO A 591 13.50 11.82 -12.40
C PRO A 591 14.39 13.06 -12.63
N ALA A 592 15.47 12.85 -13.39
CA ALA A 592 16.42 13.89 -13.74
C ALA A 592 16.41 14.16 -15.24
N THR A 593 16.67 15.42 -15.64
CA THR A 593 16.83 15.81 -17.04
C THR A 593 18.22 15.49 -17.58
N GLN A 594 19.21 15.28 -16.72
CA GLN A 594 20.56 14.86 -17.07
C GLN A 594 20.81 13.45 -16.53
N PRO A 595 21.68 12.65 -17.18
CA PRO A 595 22.07 11.36 -16.64
C PRO A 595 22.65 11.51 -15.22
N VAL A 596 22.17 10.70 -14.29
CA VAL A 596 22.70 10.61 -12.93
C VAL A 596 23.61 9.41 -12.86
N HIS A 597 24.82 9.63 -12.36
CA HIS A 597 25.80 8.58 -12.23
C HIS A 597 26.06 8.26 -10.77
N VAL A 598 26.19 6.98 -10.48
CA VAL A 598 26.70 6.50 -9.18
C VAL A 598 27.62 5.32 -9.46
N ARG A 599 28.81 5.35 -8.87
CA ARG A 599 29.71 4.19 -8.88
C ARG A 599 29.22 3.21 -7.83
N PHE A 600 29.38 1.92 -8.07
CA PHE A 600 29.15 0.91 -7.05
C PHE A 600 30.28 -0.09 -7.01
N LYS A 601 30.49 -0.67 -5.83
CA LYS A 601 31.38 -1.81 -5.65
C LYS A 601 30.63 -2.96 -5.02
N VAL A 602 30.90 -4.17 -5.47
CA VAL A 602 30.51 -5.40 -4.81
C VAL A 602 31.75 -6.01 -4.19
N LEU A 603 31.76 -6.15 -2.87
CA LEU A 603 32.87 -6.65 -2.09
C LEU A 603 32.50 -7.98 -1.46
N VAL A 604 33.43 -8.94 -1.48
CA VAL A 604 33.27 -10.18 -0.70
C VAL A 604 33.38 -9.82 0.77
N ALA A 605 32.36 -10.17 1.55
CA ALA A 605 32.37 -9.95 2.98
C ALA A 605 32.97 -11.16 3.75
N SER A 606 32.78 -12.40 3.26
CA SER A 606 33.41 -13.60 3.85
C SER A 606 33.80 -14.68 2.81
N LYS A 607 35.11 -14.97 2.71
CA LYS A 607 35.63 -16.29 2.26
C LYS A 607 37.08 -16.44 2.70
N ASN A 608 37.40 -17.54 3.40
CA ASN A 608 38.74 -18.11 3.70
C ASN A 608 39.97 -17.30 3.22
N GLY A 609 40.16 -16.07 3.72
CA GLY A 609 41.37 -15.26 3.53
C GLY A 609 41.31 -13.97 2.68
N GLU A 610 40.21 -13.57 2.01
CA GLU A 610 40.18 -12.32 1.18
C GLU A 610 38.92 -11.43 1.40
N ALA A 611 38.59 -11.08 2.64
CA ALA A 611 37.56 -10.06 2.92
C ALA A 611 37.94 -8.70 2.30
N GLY A 612 36.95 -7.99 1.74
CA GLY A 612 37.17 -6.70 1.07
C GLY A 612 37.65 -6.81 -0.38
N LYS A 613 37.79 -8.02 -0.92
CA LYS A 613 38.03 -8.22 -2.36
C LYS A 613 36.87 -7.64 -3.16
N VAL A 614 37.18 -6.71 -4.04
CA VAL A 614 36.22 -6.17 -5.01
C VAL A 614 36.00 -7.22 -6.10
N VAL A 615 34.80 -7.79 -6.16
CA VAL A 615 34.39 -8.78 -7.17
C VAL A 615 33.62 -8.14 -8.32
N ALA A 616 33.04 -6.97 -8.09
CA ALA A 616 32.56 -6.10 -9.15
C ALA A 616 32.81 -4.64 -8.79
N ASP A 617 33.24 -3.85 -9.77
CA ASP A 617 33.33 -2.41 -9.70
C ASP A 617 32.63 -1.89 -10.94
N GLY A 618 31.60 -1.08 -10.73
CA GLY A 618 30.70 -0.71 -11.79
C GLY A 618 30.19 0.70 -11.63
N LYS A 619 29.46 1.12 -12.65
CA LYS A 619 28.80 2.42 -12.68
C LYS A 619 27.37 2.22 -13.07
N LEU A 620 26.45 2.68 -12.24
CA LEU A 620 25.06 2.86 -12.64
C LEU A 620 24.91 4.23 -13.28
N VAL A 621 24.22 4.25 -14.42
CA VAL A 621 23.88 5.46 -15.14
C VAL A 621 22.38 5.50 -15.32
N PHE A 622 21.70 6.21 -14.43
CA PHE A 622 20.29 6.55 -14.61
C PHE A 622 20.19 7.49 -15.79
N GLN A 623 19.49 7.04 -16.82
CA GLN A 623 19.25 7.85 -18.00
C GLN A 623 18.28 8.99 -17.65
N ALA A 624 18.26 10.03 -18.47
CA ALA A 624 17.30 11.11 -18.29
C ALA A 624 15.86 10.55 -18.25
N GLY A 625 15.12 10.86 -17.19
CA GLY A 625 13.78 10.37 -16.89
C GLY A 625 13.71 9.07 -16.05
N GLU A 626 14.80 8.32 -15.91
CA GLU A 626 14.83 7.05 -15.17
C GLU A 626 14.96 7.29 -13.65
N THR A 627 14.22 6.53 -12.83
CA THR A 627 14.19 6.73 -11.37
C THR A 627 14.57 5.50 -10.55
N ALA A 628 14.68 4.34 -11.16
CA ALA A 628 15.08 3.12 -10.47
C ALA A 628 15.85 2.20 -11.41
N LYS A 629 16.81 1.46 -10.85
CA LYS A 629 17.61 0.45 -11.55
C LYS A 629 17.88 -0.72 -10.62
N ASP A 630 17.88 -1.90 -11.20
CA ASP A 630 18.30 -3.10 -10.50
C ASP A 630 19.72 -3.46 -10.92
N VAL A 631 20.62 -3.60 -9.94
CA VAL A 631 21.94 -4.20 -10.11
C VAL A 631 21.73 -5.70 -10.18
N SER A 632 21.73 -6.26 -11.40
CA SER A 632 21.73 -7.72 -11.58
C SER A 632 23.12 -8.26 -11.26
N LEU A 633 23.22 -9.05 -10.19
CA LEU A 633 24.47 -9.66 -9.77
C LEU A 633 24.63 -11.01 -10.49
N GLN A 634 24.96 -11.00 -11.78
CA GLN A 634 25.49 -12.18 -12.47
C GLN A 634 26.98 -12.34 -12.15
N ILE A 635 27.32 -12.44 -10.87
CA ILE A 635 28.71 -12.63 -10.46
C ILE A 635 28.97 -14.14 -10.47
N LEU A 636 29.67 -14.60 -11.52
CA LEU A 636 30.02 -16.01 -11.79
C LEU A 636 30.72 -16.74 -10.62
N ASP A 637 31.12 -16.01 -9.57
CA ASP A 637 31.80 -16.52 -8.38
C ASP A 637 31.02 -16.36 -7.05
N ILE A 638 29.80 -15.79 -7.04
CA ILE A 638 28.99 -15.67 -5.79
C ILE A 638 28.41 -17.00 -5.33
N THR A 639 28.33 -18.01 -6.22
CA THR A 639 27.79 -19.35 -5.91
C THR A 639 28.57 -20.10 -4.82
N GLY A 640 29.68 -19.54 -4.31
CA GLY A 640 30.38 -20.03 -3.13
C GLY A 640 30.88 -18.93 -2.19
N THR A 641 30.16 -17.81 -2.07
CA THR A 641 30.36 -16.78 -1.03
C THR A 641 29.10 -16.62 -0.19
N ASP A 642 29.21 -16.76 1.13
CA ASP A 642 28.07 -16.71 2.06
C ASP A 642 27.56 -15.27 2.25
N SER A 643 28.36 -14.25 1.88
CA SER A 643 27.98 -12.84 1.97
C SER A 643 28.75 -11.91 1.01
N PHE A 644 28.10 -10.84 0.55
CA PHE A 644 28.69 -9.77 -0.26
C PHE A 644 28.10 -8.39 0.10
N LYS A 645 28.94 -7.36 0.16
CA LYS A 645 28.52 -5.97 0.36
C LYS A 645 28.39 -5.26 -0.98
N VAL A 646 27.38 -4.41 -1.14
CA VAL A 646 27.28 -3.44 -2.24
C VAL A 646 27.39 -2.03 -1.69
N GLU A 647 28.39 -1.28 -2.14
CA GLU A 647 28.63 0.12 -1.78
C GLU A 647 28.23 1.03 -2.93
N LEU A 648 27.59 2.16 -2.63
CA LEU A 648 27.39 3.28 -3.54
C LEU A 648 28.43 4.37 -3.23
N LEU A 649 29.11 4.83 -4.28
CA LEU A 649 30.23 5.75 -4.21
C LEU A 649 30.08 6.80 -5.32
N GLU A 650 30.68 7.98 -5.12
CA GLU A 650 30.91 8.97 -6.19
C GLU A 650 29.66 9.27 -7.05
N ALA A 651 28.75 10.10 -6.53
CA ALA A 651 27.59 10.57 -7.29
C ALA A 651 27.95 11.75 -8.21
N ILE A 652 27.44 11.75 -9.46
CA ILE A 652 27.50 12.88 -10.38
C ILE A 652 26.08 13.24 -10.79
N ASN A 653 25.76 14.54 -10.78
CA ASN A 653 24.42 15.09 -11.00
C ASN A 653 23.37 14.61 -9.97
N GLY A 654 23.84 14.19 -8.79
CA GLY A 654 23.01 13.77 -7.66
C GLY A 654 23.86 13.65 -6.38
N GLU A 655 23.21 13.24 -5.30
CA GLU A 655 23.82 13.09 -3.96
C GLU A 655 23.38 11.76 -3.35
N LEU A 656 24.28 11.07 -2.62
CA LEU A 656 23.91 9.88 -1.86
C LEU A 656 23.14 10.31 -0.61
N THR A 657 21.88 9.91 -0.49
CA THR A 657 20.96 10.41 0.55
C THR A 657 20.36 9.33 1.44
N GLY A 658 20.51 8.07 1.06
CA GLY A 658 20.22 6.91 1.91
C GLY A 658 21.51 6.23 2.41
N PRO A 659 21.41 5.01 2.97
CA PRO A 659 22.57 4.25 3.40
C PRO A 659 23.56 4.05 2.24
N LYS A 660 24.86 4.22 2.50
CA LYS A 660 25.90 4.18 1.46
C LYS A 660 26.33 2.77 1.07
N SER A 661 26.00 1.77 1.88
CA SER A 661 26.34 0.37 1.58
C SER A 661 25.28 -0.57 2.11
N VAL A 662 24.95 -1.64 1.41
CA VAL A 662 24.10 -2.72 1.94
C VAL A 662 24.85 -4.04 1.86
N LEU A 663 24.91 -4.80 2.95
CA LEU A 663 25.44 -6.16 2.99
C LEU A 663 24.33 -7.18 2.75
N PHE A 664 24.59 -8.10 1.83
CA PHE A 664 23.72 -9.20 1.47
C PHE A 664 24.37 -10.49 1.93
N GLN A 665 23.61 -11.34 2.60
CA GLN A 665 24.09 -12.65 3.03
C GLN A 665 23.15 -13.71 2.47
N ALA A 666 23.71 -14.78 1.93
CA ALA A 666 22.93 -15.98 1.67
C ALA A 666 22.45 -16.46 3.03
N GLN A 667 21.14 -16.66 3.18
CA GLN A 667 20.60 -17.19 4.41
C GLN A 667 21.14 -18.62 4.57
N GLU A 668 22.13 -18.84 5.44
CA GLU A 668 22.39 -20.16 6.00
C GLU A 668 21.18 -20.48 6.88
N THR A 669 20.11 -20.94 6.24
CA THR A 669 19.01 -21.56 6.95
C THR A 669 19.59 -22.83 7.56
N GLU A 670 19.70 -22.87 8.88
CA GLU A 670 19.74 -24.15 9.57
C GLU A 670 18.62 -25.05 9.00
N ALA A 671 18.93 -26.34 8.82
CA ALA A 671 18.04 -27.27 8.14
C ALA A 671 16.61 -27.15 8.71
N PRO A 672 15.60 -26.89 7.86
CA PRO A 672 14.25 -26.65 8.35
C PRO A 672 13.76 -27.87 9.14
N GLN A 673 13.22 -27.64 10.33
CA GLN A 673 12.70 -28.71 11.17
C GLN A 673 11.33 -29.14 10.67
N THR A 674 11.13 -30.44 10.45
CA THR A 674 9.83 -30.99 10.05
C THR A 674 8.89 -31.06 11.26
N GLN A 675 7.77 -30.36 11.19
CA GLN A 675 6.72 -30.30 12.22
C GLN A 675 5.58 -31.28 11.92
N ILE A 676 5.21 -31.39 10.65
CA ILE A 676 4.27 -32.41 10.13
C ILE A 676 4.93 -33.05 8.92
N GLU A 677 5.17 -34.35 9.00
CA GLU A 677 5.74 -35.14 7.91
C GLU A 677 4.69 -35.48 6.84
N ALA A 678 5.13 -35.61 5.59
CA ALA A 678 4.29 -36.17 4.52
C ALA A 678 3.81 -37.57 4.92
N LYS A 679 2.55 -37.90 4.61
CA LYS A 679 1.91 -39.18 4.98
C LYS A 679 1.90 -39.46 6.49
N SER A 680 1.86 -38.40 7.30
CA SER A 680 1.79 -38.48 8.76
C SER A 680 0.65 -39.40 9.23
N ASN A 681 0.92 -40.23 10.24
CA ASN A 681 -0.04 -41.15 10.87
C ASN A 681 -0.71 -40.58 12.14
N ARG A 682 -0.45 -39.31 12.46
CA ARG A 682 -0.88 -38.65 13.71
C ARG A 682 -2.14 -37.80 13.56
N TRP A 683 -2.85 -37.93 12.45
CA TRP A 683 -4.08 -37.17 12.20
C TRP A 683 -5.28 -37.76 12.93
N LYS A 684 -6.19 -36.88 13.34
CA LYS A 684 -7.55 -37.15 13.78
C LYS A 684 -8.53 -36.71 12.70
N TRP A 685 -9.65 -37.40 12.54
CA TRP A 685 -10.65 -37.06 11.53
C TRP A 685 -12.10 -37.34 11.96
N LEU A 686 -13.03 -36.57 11.39
CA LEU A 686 -14.46 -36.68 11.57
C LEU A 686 -15.19 -36.45 10.23
N LYS A 687 -16.20 -37.28 9.93
CA LYS A 687 -17.02 -37.12 8.70
C LYS A 687 -17.95 -35.92 8.82
N GLY A 688 -18.07 -35.17 7.73
CA GLY A 688 -19.03 -34.08 7.59
C GLY A 688 -20.46 -34.55 7.37
N VAL A 689 -21.03 -35.27 8.34
CA VAL A 689 -22.46 -35.62 8.39
C VAL A 689 -23.25 -34.73 9.35
N LYS A 690 -22.52 -33.95 10.16
CA LYS A 690 -23.00 -32.90 11.05
C LYS A 690 -21.82 -31.96 11.35
N GLU A 691 -22.10 -30.81 11.97
CA GLU A 691 -21.05 -29.90 12.44
C GLU A 691 -20.10 -30.57 13.45
N ALA A 692 -18.82 -30.24 13.36
CA ALA A 692 -17.76 -30.79 14.20
C ALA A 692 -17.82 -30.31 15.67
N SER A 693 -18.43 -29.14 15.91
CA SER A 693 -18.60 -28.57 17.25
C SER A 693 -19.76 -27.58 17.29
N GLU A 694 -20.16 -27.20 18.50
CA GLU A 694 -21.04 -26.06 18.79
C GLU A 694 -20.36 -25.15 19.82
N PRO A 695 -20.06 -23.87 19.52
CA PRO A 695 -20.17 -23.20 18.21
C PRO A 695 -19.35 -23.86 17.09
N ARG A 696 -19.73 -23.63 15.83
CA ARG A 696 -19.19 -24.32 14.62
C ARG A 696 -17.68 -24.21 14.45
N ASP A 697 -17.05 -23.15 14.94
CA ASP A 697 -15.62 -22.86 14.78
C ASP A 697 -14.76 -23.43 15.93
N ARG A 698 -15.37 -23.84 17.04
CA ARG A 698 -14.67 -24.28 18.25
C ARG A 698 -13.69 -25.44 18.00
N TRP A 699 -14.01 -26.34 17.07
CA TRP A 699 -13.14 -27.47 16.70
C TRP A 699 -11.81 -27.06 16.05
N GLN A 700 -11.63 -25.81 15.65
CA GLN A 700 -10.38 -25.33 15.03
C GLN A 700 -9.36 -24.92 16.10
N GLN A 701 -9.81 -24.71 17.34
CA GLN A 701 -8.99 -24.16 18.42
C GLN A 701 -8.04 -25.21 19.02
N ARG A 702 -6.93 -24.73 19.60
CA ARG A 702 -5.91 -25.57 20.27
C ARG A 702 -6.49 -26.40 21.41
N GLU A 703 -7.39 -25.81 22.20
CA GLU A 703 -7.96 -26.43 23.41
C GLU A 703 -9.19 -27.31 23.13
N PHE A 704 -9.57 -27.49 21.87
CA PHE A 704 -10.65 -28.40 21.52
C PHE A 704 -10.24 -29.86 21.74
N SER A 705 -11.11 -30.62 22.40
CA SER A 705 -10.92 -32.06 22.60
C SER A 705 -11.48 -32.84 21.42
N ASP A 706 -10.60 -33.41 20.60
CA ASP A 706 -10.91 -34.33 19.50
C ASP A 706 -10.77 -35.81 19.90
N ALA A 707 -10.86 -36.11 21.21
CA ALA A 707 -10.71 -37.46 21.73
C ALA A 707 -11.70 -38.48 21.12
N GLU A 708 -12.89 -38.02 20.72
CA GLU A 708 -13.93 -38.83 20.07
C GLU A 708 -13.73 -38.99 18.55
N TRP A 709 -12.73 -38.33 17.96
CA TRP A 709 -12.43 -38.41 16.54
C TRP A 709 -11.59 -39.64 16.23
N ALA A 710 -11.81 -40.23 15.05
CA ALA A 710 -11.06 -41.37 14.59
C ALA A 710 -9.61 -40.96 14.25
N THR A 711 -8.65 -41.85 14.43
CA THR A 711 -7.27 -41.64 13.96
C THR A 711 -7.14 -42.04 12.50
N GLY A 712 -6.25 -41.39 11.76
CA GLY A 712 -5.98 -41.72 10.37
C GLY A 712 -4.55 -41.39 9.94
N THR A 713 -4.11 -42.06 8.90
CA THR A 713 -2.85 -41.78 8.19
C THR A 713 -3.14 -41.08 6.87
N ALA A 714 -2.44 -39.98 6.60
CA ALA A 714 -2.48 -39.32 5.30
C ALA A 714 -1.74 -40.18 4.25
N PRO A 715 -2.09 -40.10 2.95
CA PRO A 715 -3.14 -39.25 2.39
C PRO A 715 -4.55 -39.76 2.73
N PHE A 716 -5.46 -38.81 2.93
CA PHE A 716 -6.89 -39.05 3.18
C PHE A 716 -7.68 -38.97 1.89
N GLY A 717 -8.67 -39.84 1.66
CA GLY A 717 -9.38 -39.80 0.38
C GLY A 717 -10.22 -41.01 0.01
N TYR A 718 -10.60 -41.11 -1.26
CA TYR A 718 -11.10 -42.33 -1.90
C TYR A 718 -10.91 -42.25 -3.42
N GLY A 719 -11.10 -43.35 -4.14
CA GLY A 719 -11.01 -43.37 -5.61
C GLY A 719 -9.59 -43.45 -6.19
N ARG A 720 -8.54 -43.51 -5.34
CA ARG A 720 -7.12 -43.60 -5.73
C ARG A 720 -6.38 -44.69 -4.95
N GLU A 721 -5.33 -45.26 -5.56
CA GLU A 721 -4.57 -46.40 -5.01
C GLU A 721 -3.60 -46.03 -3.87
N ASP A 722 -3.22 -44.76 -3.75
CA ASP A 722 -2.21 -44.26 -2.81
C ASP A 722 -2.78 -43.65 -1.51
N VAL A 723 -4.11 -43.62 -1.38
CA VAL A 723 -4.83 -43.20 -0.17
C VAL A 723 -4.64 -44.22 0.96
N GLN A 724 -4.27 -43.75 2.15
CA GLN A 724 -4.12 -44.59 3.33
C GLN A 724 -5.40 -44.65 4.16
N SER A 725 -6.01 -43.49 4.45
CA SER A 725 -7.28 -43.42 5.17
C SER A 725 -8.43 -43.26 4.19
N VAL A 726 -9.12 -44.35 3.91
CA VAL A 726 -10.13 -44.45 2.83
C VAL A 726 -11.54 -44.11 3.33
N PHE A 727 -12.19 -43.14 2.69
CA PHE A 727 -13.59 -42.75 2.92
C PHE A 727 -14.55 -43.40 1.91
N GLY A 728 -14.58 -44.74 1.89
CA GLY A 728 -15.34 -45.50 0.88
C GLY A 728 -16.86 -45.31 0.89
N ASP A 729 -17.41 -44.72 1.96
CA ASP A 729 -18.84 -44.41 2.11
C ASP A 729 -19.17 -42.92 1.86
N MET A 730 -18.20 -42.10 1.47
CA MET A 730 -18.41 -40.68 1.21
C MET A 730 -19.29 -40.44 -0.01
N ARG A 731 -19.07 -41.22 -1.08
CA ARG A 731 -19.82 -41.09 -2.32
C ARG A 731 -21.32 -41.30 -2.09
N ASN A 732 -22.10 -40.33 -2.55
CA ASN A 732 -23.54 -40.15 -2.40
C ASN A 732 -24.02 -39.90 -0.96
N ASN A 733 -23.13 -39.60 -0.01
CA ASN A 733 -23.48 -39.54 1.42
C ASN A 733 -23.13 -38.18 2.05
N TYR A 734 -21.88 -37.73 1.96
CA TYR A 734 -21.41 -36.46 2.51
C TYR A 734 -20.32 -35.83 1.63
N THR A 735 -20.07 -34.53 1.79
CA THR A 735 -19.15 -33.76 0.93
C THR A 735 -17.93 -33.22 1.64
N THR A 736 -17.82 -33.39 2.96
CA THR A 736 -16.70 -32.82 3.73
C THR A 736 -16.12 -33.77 4.78
N VAL A 737 -14.88 -33.51 5.18
CA VAL A 737 -14.19 -34.19 6.28
C VAL A 737 -13.43 -33.15 7.10
N TYR A 738 -13.49 -33.27 8.42
CA TYR A 738 -12.68 -32.47 9.33
C TYR A 738 -11.44 -33.27 9.73
N LEU A 739 -10.27 -32.64 9.72
CA LEU A 739 -8.99 -33.22 10.09
C LEU A 739 -8.30 -32.36 11.16
N ARG A 740 -7.57 -32.97 12.09
CA ARG A 740 -6.76 -32.29 13.11
C ARG A 740 -5.43 -33.01 13.32
N HIS A 741 -4.34 -32.26 13.53
CA HIS A 741 -3.00 -32.79 13.78
C HIS A 741 -2.26 -31.93 14.79
N GLU A 742 -1.59 -32.57 15.76
CA GLU A 742 -0.78 -31.88 16.77
C GLU A 742 0.70 -31.87 16.39
N PHE A 743 1.35 -30.71 16.49
CA PHE A 743 2.80 -30.53 16.35
C PHE A 743 3.38 -29.73 17.53
N GLU A 744 4.67 -29.89 17.82
CA GLU A 744 5.33 -29.28 18.98
C GLU A 744 6.47 -28.33 18.57
N LEU A 745 6.52 -27.15 19.17
CA LEU A 745 7.61 -26.19 19.01
C LEU A 745 8.50 -26.18 20.26
N SER A 746 9.79 -26.44 20.07
CA SER A 746 10.75 -26.71 21.16
C SER A 746 11.58 -25.51 21.62
N SER A 747 11.69 -24.44 20.82
CA SER A 747 12.40 -23.20 21.17
C SER A 747 11.75 -21.94 20.57
N PRO A 748 11.91 -20.75 21.20
CA PRO A 748 11.57 -19.46 20.59
C PRO A 748 12.23 -19.27 19.23
N ASP A 749 13.45 -19.79 19.10
CA ASP A 749 14.27 -19.71 17.89
C ASP A 749 13.61 -20.43 16.71
N ALA A 750 12.72 -21.42 16.92
CA ALA A 750 11.96 -22.09 15.86
C ALA A 750 10.84 -21.22 15.22
N MET A 751 10.68 -19.97 15.65
CA MET A 751 9.66 -19.02 15.20
C MET A 751 10.16 -18.10 14.07
N GLY A 752 11.01 -18.58 13.16
CA GLY A 752 11.37 -17.87 11.93
C GLY A 752 10.21 -17.87 10.93
N SER A 753 10.20 -18.80 9.98
CA SER A 753 9.10 -18.98 9.02
C SER A 753 8.66 -20.44 8.91
N PHE A 754 7.37 -20.64 8.64
CA PHE A 754 6.74 -21.93 8.39
C PHE A 754 6.48 -22.11 6.91
N ARG A 755 6.88 -23.24 6.35
CA ARG A 755 6.52 -23.65 5.00
C ARG A 755 5.47 -24.75 5.07
N PHE A 756 4.30 -24.46 4.53
CA PHE A 756 3.20 -25.37 4.31
C PHE A 756 3.26 -25.91 2.88
N HIS A 757 3.01 -27.20 2.73
CA HIS A 757 2.87 -27.84 1.42
C HIS A 757 1.77 -28.89 1.50
N ALA A 758 0.70 -28.72 0.72
CA ALA A 758 -0.45 -29.63 0.70
C ALA A 758 -0.73 -30.15 -0.71
N THR A 759 -0.95 -31.45 -0.82
CA THR A 759 -1.50 -32.10 -2.01
C THR A 759 -2.98 -32.37 -1.76
N TYR A 760 -3.89 -31.89 -2.60
CA TYR A 760 -5.32 -31.89 -2.28
C TYR A 760 -6.25 -32.07 -3.49
N ASP A 761 -7.45 -32.59 -3.22
CA ASP A 761 -8.56 -32.80 -4.15
C ASP A 761 -9.88 -32.94 -3.35
N ASP A 762 -10.88 -32.06 -3.45
CA ASP A 762 -11.03 -30.95 -4.40
C ASP A 762 -10.61 -29.58 -3.81
N GLY A 763 -10.91 -29.32 -2.53
CA GLY A 763 -10.64 -28.03 -1.88
C GLY A 763 -10.57 -28.13 -0.35
N PHE A 764 -9.89 -27.20 0.31
CA PHE A 764 -9.72 -27.22 1.76
C PHE A 764 -9.57 -25.83 2.38
N ALA A 765 -9.85 -25.74 3.68
CA ALA A 765 -9.43 -24.63 4.52
C ALA A 765 -8.58 -25.16 5.68
N ILE A 766 -7.57 -24.39 6.10
CA ILE A 766 -6.62 -24.77 7.16
C ILE A 766 -6.52 -23.68 8.22
N TRP A 767 -6.49 -24.09 9.48
CA TRP A 767 -6.32 -23.25 10.66
C TRP A 767 -5.15 -23.71 11.50
N ILE A 768 -4.40 -22.78 12.10
CA ILE A 768 -3.45 -23.05 13.18
C ILE A 768 -4.03 -22.53 14.47
N ASN A 769 -4.30 -23.39 15.44
CA ASN A 769 -4.86 -23.02 16.75
C ASN A 769 -6.11 -22.10 16.67
N GLY A 770 -6.90 -22.20 15.60
CA GLY A 770 -8.10 -21.38 15.34
C GLY A 770 -7.89 -20.16 14.43
N PHE A 771 -6.65 -19.85 14.03
CA PHE A 771 -6.36 -18.81 13.04
C PHE A 771 -6.45 -19.38 11.63
N GLU A 772 -7.39 -18.88 10.80
CA GLU A 772 -7.54 -19.32 9.40
C GLU A 772 -6.33 -18.87 8.60
N LEU A 773 -5.53 -19.83 8.16
CA LEU A 773 -4.30 -19.57 7.43
C LEU A 773 -4.55 -19.46 5.93
N ALA A 774 -5.36 -20.37 5.39
CA ALA A 774 -5.65 -20.41 3.96
C ALA A 774 -6.97 -21.10 3.66
N ARG A 775 -7.56 -20.69 2.54
CA ARG A 775 -8.77 -21.25 1.94
C ARG A 775 -8.52 -21.46 0.46
N VAL A 776 -8.55 -22.71 0.00
CA VAL A 776 -8.13 -23.10 -1.35
C VAL A 776 -9.24 -23.91 -2.03
N GLY A 777 -9.74 -23.45 -3.17
CA GLY A 777 -10.79 -24.13 -3.94
C GLY A 777 -12.18 -24.10 -3.28
N LEU A 778 -12.46 -23.15 -2.39
CA LEU A 778 -13.73 -23.03 -1.65
C LEU A 778 -14.43 -21.69 -1.91
N PRO A 779 -15.76 -21.59 -1.75
CA PRO A 779 -16.49 -20.33 -1.85
C PRO A 779 -16.21 -19.37 -0.68
N ALA A 780 -16.50 -18.09 -0.89
CA ALA A 780 -16.54 -17.09 0.18
C ALA A 780 -17.70 -17.35 1.16
N GLY A 781 -17.56 -16.90 2.41
CA GLY A 781 -18.59 -17.03 3.44
C GLY A 781 -18.41 -18.25 4.36
N GLU A 782 -19.49 -18.68 5.01
CA GLU A 782 -19.48 -19.78 5.98
C GLU A 782 -19.16 -21.14 5.33
N LEU A 783 -18.48 -22.00 6.10
CA LEU A 783 -18.06 -23.34 5.68
C LEU A 783 -18.81 -24.43 6.50
N PRO A 784 -20.07 -24.74 6.16
CA PRO A 784 -20.86 -25.74 6.88
C PRO A 784 -20.42 -27.17 6.55
N TYR A 785 -20.80 -28.13 7.39
CA TYR A 785 -20.49 -29.56 7.20
C TYR A 785 -20.96 -30.14 5.86
N ASN A 786 -21.99 -29.57 5.23
CA ASN A 786 -22.51 -29.99 3.93
C ASN A 786 -22.09 -29.06 2.79
N GLY A 787 -21.09 -28.21 3.02
CA GLY A 787 -20.49 -27.34 2.02
C GLY A 787 -19.78 -28.11 0.92
N ARG A 788 -19.34 -27.39 -0.12
CA ARG A 788 -18.73 -27.97 -1.33
C ARG A 788 -17.56 -27.14 -1.81
N ALA A 789 -16.60 -27.80 -2.44
CA ALA A 789 -15.56 -27.13 -3.20
C ALA A 789 -16.14 -26.48 -4.47
N SER A 790 -15.48 -25.42 -4.95
CA SER A 790 -15.93 -24.64 -6.12
C SER A 790 -15.46 -25.21 -7.46
N GLU A 791 -14.45 -26.06 -7.45
CA GLU A 791 -13.73 -26.53 -8.64
C GLU A 791 -13.21 -27.95 -8.40
N SER A 792 -13.09 -28.74 -9.47
CA SER A 792 -12.54 -30.11 -9.45
C SER A 792 -11.51 -30.30 -10.55
N ASP A 793 -10.56 -31.22 -10.38
CA ASP A 793 -9.57 -31.57 -11.42
C ASP A 793 -9.40 -33.11 -11.51
N PHE A 794 -8.76 -33.60 -12.57
CA PHE A 794 -8.51 -35.03 -12.76
C PHE A 794 -7.37 -35.59 -11.89
N ALA A 795 -6.52 -34.71 -11.35
CA ALA A 795 -5.38 -35.08 -10.51
C ALA A 795 -5.30 -34.18 -9.26
N PRO A 796 -4.76 -34.67 -8.13
CA PRO A 796 -4.56 -33.86 -6.94
C PRO A 796 -3.66 -32.67 -7.26
N ARG A 797 -3.99 -31.54 -6.67
CA ARG A 797 -3.33 -30.25 -6.88
C ARG A 797 -2.36 -29.98 -5.74
N GLU A 798 -1.38 -29.14 -6.01
CA GLU A 798 -0.37 -28.73 -5.03
C GLU A 798 -0.64 -27.30 -4.58
N TRP A 799 -0.57 -27.08 -3.27
CA TRP A 799 -0.56 -25.77 -2.64
C TRP A 799 0.68 -25.63 -1.77
N SER A 800 1.31 -24.45 -1.78
CA SER A 800 2.42 -24.14 -0.87
C SER A 800 2.39 -22.70 -0.42
N ALA A 801 2.72 -22.46 0.84
CA ALA A 801 2.85 -21.13 1.42
C ALA A 801 4.06 -21.06 2.35
N ILE A 802 4.80 -19.95 2.30
CA ILE A 802 5.81 -19.60 3.30
C ILE A 802 5.24 -18.47 4.13
N VAL A 803 5.14 -18.69 5.43
CA VAL A 803 4.43 -17.82 6.37
C VAL A 803 5.39 -17.52 7.52
N PRO A 804 5.86 -16.27 7.66
CA PRO A 804 6.62 -15.87 8.84
C PRO A 804 5.82 -16.21 10.11
N ALA A 805 6.45 -16.78 11.14
CA ALA A 805 5.76 -17.19 12.36
C ALA A 805 4.98 -16.02 12.99
N LYS A 806 5.53 -14.79 12.89
CA LYS A 806 4.88 -13.54 13.31
C LYS A 806 3.51 -13.28 12.67
N LYS A 807 3.21 -13.89 11.52
CA LYS A 807 1.90 -13.79 10.84
C LYS A 807 0.89 -14.85 11.31
N ILE A 808 1.30 -15.78 12.18
CA ILE A 808 0.44 -16.80 12.79
C ILE A 808 0.33 -16.49 14.29
N PRO A 809 -0.54 -15.55 14.70
CA PRO A 809 -0.58 -15.05 16.08
C PRO A 809 -0.92 -16.14 17.11
N SER A 810 -1.68 -17.14 16.67
CA SER A 810 -2.14 -18.23 17.52
C SER A 810 -1.04 -19.25 17.86
N LEU A 811 0.15 -19.13 17.25
CA LEU A 811 1.28 -20.04 17.43
C LEU A 811 1.92 -19.85 18.79
N VAL A 812 2.22 -20.95 19.50
CA VAL A 812 2.85 -20.90 20.82
C VAL A 812 4.00 -21.87 20.94
N LEU A 813 4.90 -21.65 21.90
CA LEU A 813 5.85 -22.69 22.30
C LEU A 813 5.13 -23.89 22.91
N GLY A 814 5.65 -25.08 22.61
CA GLY A 814 5.00 -26.35 22.97
C GLY A 814 3.93 -26.76 21.96
N ARG A 815 2.80 -27.26 22.47
CA ARG A 815 1.75 -27.91 21.67
C ARG A 815 0.99 -26.93 20.80
N ASN A 816 0.86 -27.24 19.51
CA ASN A 816 0.04 -26.54 18.53
C ASN A 816 -0.81 -27.53 17.73
N VAL A 817 -1.86 -27.04 17.08
CA VAL A 817 -2.80 -27.83 16.28
C VAL A 817 -2.95 -27.23 14.89
N ALA A 818 -2.80 -28.05 13.86
CA ALA A 818 -3.29 -27.79 12.51
C ALA A 818 -4.66 -28.45 12.33
N ALA A 819 -5.68 -27.65 12.01
CA ALA A 819 -7.05 -28.09 11.75
C ALA A 819 -7.38 -27.86 10.27
N VAL A 820 -7.98 -28.84 9.59
CA VAL A 820 -8.30 -28.77 8.16
C VAL A 820 -9.76 -29.16 7.94
N HIS A 821 -10.49 -28.39 7.14
CA HIS A 821 -11.81 -28.75 6.64
C HIS A 821 -11.67 -29.04 5.15
N LEU A 822 -11.79 -30.31 4.79
CA LEU A 822 -11.59 -30.84 3.43
C LEU A 822 -12.95 -31.01 2.75
N PHE A 823 -13.04 -30.64 1.48
CA PHE A 823 -14.28 -30.59 0.70
C PHE A 823 -14.14 -31.31 -0.63
N ASN A 824 -15.25 -31.91 -1.03
CA ASN A 824 -15.49 -32.42 -2.36
C ASN A 824 -16.48 -31.48 -3.09
N THR A 825 -16.43 -31.44 -4.41
CA THR A 825 -17.32 -30.60 -5.23
C THR A 825 -18.76 -31.12 -5.26
N ARG A 826 -18.96 -32.44 -5.23
CA ARG A 826 -20.29 -33.06 -5.37
C ARG A 826 -20.43 -34.33 -4.52
N PRO A 827 -21.64 -34.67 -4.04
CA PRO A 827 -21.87 -35.93 -3.34
C PRO A 827 -21.48 -37.16 -4.17
N ASP A 828 -21.70 -37.16 -5.48
CA ASP A 828 -21.46 -38.30 -6.36
C ASP A 828 -20.04 -38.38 -6.96
N SER A 829 -19.14 -37.50 -6.49
CA SER A 829 -17.75 -37.40 -6.95
C SER A 829 -17.01 -38.74 -6.86
N THR A 830 -16.06 -38.94 -7.76
CA THR A 830 -15.35 -40.20 -7.93
C THR A 830 -14.17 -40.38 -6.98
N ASP A 831 -13.66 -39.29 -6.42
CA ASP A 831 -12.42 -39.25 -5.65
C ASP A 831 -12.36 -38.07 -4.68
N LEU A 832 -11.39 -38.15 -3.76
CA LEU A 832 -10.97 -37.13 -2.79
C LEU A 832 -9.51 -37.42 -2.42
N PHE A 833 -8.70 -36.41 -2.15
CA PHE A 833 -7.31 -36.56 -1.72
C PHE A 833 -6.86 -35.43 -0.78
N PHE A 834 -6.07 -35.72 0.25
CA PHE A 834 -5.41 -34.71 1.06
C PHE A 834 -4.18 -35.25 1.81
N ASP A 835 -3.05 -34.57 1.67
CA ASP A 835 -1.84 -34.71 2.49
C ASP A 835 -1.23 -33.33 2.77
N LEU A 836 -0.56 -33.16 3.91
CA LEU A 836 0.04 -31.89 4.34
C LEU A 836 1.41 -32.14 4.99
N THR A 837 2.41 -31.40 4.54
CA THR A 837 3.73 -31.27 5.18
C THR A 837 3.89 -29.86 5.75
N LEU A 838 4.48 -29.77 6.94
CA LEU A 838 4.82 -28.50 7.62
C LEU A 838 6.29 -28.53 8.07
N THR A 839 7.03 -27.48 7.74
CA THR A 839 8.43 -27.30 8.16
C THR A 839 8.65 -25.89 8.74
N SER A 840 9.57 -25.73 9.70
CA SER A 840 9.93 -24.45 10.33
C SER A 840 11.42 -24.11 10.15
N SER A 841 11.78 -22.82 10.22
CA SER A 841 13.15 -22.29 10.12
C SER A 841 13.50 -21.44 11.35
N GLN A 842 14.79 -21.42 11.78
CA GLN A 842 15.21 -20.78 13.04
C GLN A 842 15.67 -19.31 12.90
N SER A 843 15.58 -18.49 13.97
CA SER A 843 16.25 -17.18 14.13
C SER A 843 17.15 -17.16 15.38
N ALA A 844 18.44 -16.84 15.26
CA ALA A 844 19.41 -16.78 16.37
C ALA A 844 19.41 -15.41 17.11
N ASP A 845 19.99 -15.34 18.32
CA ASP A 845 20.27 -14.14 19.15
C ASP A 845 21.60 -14.40 19.91
N ALA A 846 22.72 -14.11 19.25
CA ALA A 846 24.05 -14.57 19.63
C ALA A 846 24.67 -13.79 20.79
N ASP A 847 24.29 -12.53 20.98
CA ASP A 847 24.79 -11.69 22.06
C ASP A 847 23.82 -11.58 23.25
N SER A 848 22.65 -12.25 23.13
CA SER A 848 21.62 -12.35 24.17
C SER A 848 21.03 -11.01 24.56
N ASP A 849 21.01 -10.05 23.64
CA ASP A 849 20.46 -8.73 23.87
C ASP A 849 18.94 -8.65 23.58
N ARG A 850 18.36 -9.72 23.03
CA ARG A 850 16.94 -9.89 22.65
C ARG A 850 16.52 -9.15 21.39
N LEU A 851 17.46 -8.71 20.57
CA LEU A 851 17.22 -8.54 19.17
C LEU A 851 17.56 -9.88 18.47
N PRO A 852 16.79 -10.30 17.45
CA PRO A 852 17.20 -11.43 16.63
C PRO A 852 18.42 -11.04 15.79
N ASP A 853 19.42 -11.91 15.73
CA ASP A 853 20.62 -11.74 14.91
C ASP A 853 20.23 -11.39 13.47
N GLU A 854 19.22 -12.06 12.89
CA GLU A 854 18.77 -11.76 11.53
C GLU A 854 18.25 -10.31 11.38
N TRP A 855 17.67 -9.75 12.45
CA TRP A 855 17.17 -8.38 12.49
C TRP A 855 18.33 -7.40 12.69
N GLU A 856 19.23 -7.64 13.64
CA GLU A 856 20.41 -6.80 13.89
C GLU A 856 21.35 -6.79 12.71
N GLN A 857 21.46 -7.93 12.05
CA GLN A 857 22.15 -8.05 10.78
C GLN A 857 21.61 -7.05 9.78
N ARG A 858 20.32 -6.67 9.77
CA ARG A 858 19.83 -5.61 8.85
C ARG A 858 20.48 -4.26 9.14
N VAL A 859 20.62 -3.91 10.43
CA VAL A 859 21.27 -2.67 10.88
C VAL A 859 22.77 -2.70 10.55
N ILE A 860 23.48 -3.76 10.91
CA ILE A 860 24.91 -3.95 10.56
C ILE A 860 25.10 -3.90 9.05
N ARG A 861 24.18 -4.52 8.31
CA ARG A 861 24.23 -4.57 6.86
C ARG A 861 23.96 -3.22 6.23
N ALA A 862 23.29 -2.30 6.90
CA ALA A 862 22.87 -1.02 6.35
C ALA A 862 24.01 -0.03 6.15
N ASN A 863 25.12 -0.15 6.89
CA ASN A 863 26.25 0.77 6.72
C ASN A 863 27.56 0.22 7.30
N LEU A 864 28.34 -0.51 6.50
CA LEU A 864 29.61 -1.09 6.97
C LEU A 864 30.76 -0.09 7.13
N GLU A 865 30.53 1.20 6.92
CA GLU A 865 31.52 2.27 7.17
C GLU A 865 31.35 2.96 8.53
N ASP A 866 30.25 2.69 9.23
CA ASP A 866 30.09 3.15 10.61
C ASP A 866 30.74 2.19 11.61
N SER A 867 30.54 2.47 12.90
CA SER A 867 31.08 1.67 13.99
C SER A 867 30.26 0.41 14.29
N VAL A 868 29.14 0.15 13.58
CA VAL A 868 28.20 -0.94 13.81
C VAL A 868 28.56 -2.13 12.93
N SER A 869 29.35 -3.06 13.46
CA SER A 869 30.04 -4.09 12.66
C SER A 869 29.78 -5.54 13.10
N ARG A 870 29.18 -5.73 14.28
CA ARG A 870 28.88 -7.01 14.92
C ARG A 870 27.52 -6.94 15.59
N ILE A 871 26.91 -8.09 15.88
CA ILE A 871 25.63 -8.22 16.61
C ILE A 871 25.62 -7.27 17.81
N GLY A 872 26.55 -7.43 18.75
CA GLY A 872 26.64 -6.55 19.93
C GLY A 872 27.06 -5.08 19.71
N ASP A 873 27.25 -4.63 18.46
CA ASP A 873 27.32 -3.20 18.16
C ASP A 873 25.92 -2.61 17.87
N VAL A 874 24.93 -3.44 17.52
CA VAL A 874 23.54 -3.02 17.31
C VAL A 874 22.86 -2.94 18.65
N LEU A 875 22.97 -1.79 19.29
CA LEU A 875 22.43 -1.70 20.62
C LEU A 875 20.89 -1.53 20.56
N PRO A 876 20.13 -2.24 21.41
CA PRO A 876 18.68 -2.17 21.42
C PRO A 876 18.11 -0.78 21.71
N GLN A 877 18.90 0.12 22.29
CA GLN A 877 18.53 1.49 22.62
C GLN A 877 18.90 2.53 21.55
N ASP A 878 19.63 2.14 20.51
CA ASP A 878 20.05 3.08 19.45
C ASP A 878 18.90 3.28 18.46
N ASP A 879 18.83 4.46 17.84
CA ASP A 879 17.87 4.83 16.79
C ASP A 879 18.67 5.03 15.51
N PHE A 880 18.73 4.00 14.67
CA PHE A 880 19.70 3.94 13.57
C PHE A 880 19.35 4.86 12.40
N ASP A 881 18.06 4.96 12.04
CA ASP A 881 17.60 5.79 10.92
C ASP A 881 17.12 7.19 11.32
N GLY A 882 17.05 7.47 12.63
CA GLY A 882 16.76 8.78 13.18
C GLY A 882 15.28 9.14 13.13
N ASP A 883 14.38 8.16 13.07
CA ASP A 883 12.94 8.36 13.05
C ASP A 883 12.33 8.63 14.46
N GLY A 884 13.12 8.43 15.52
CA GLY A 884 12.73 8.62 16.91
C GLY A 884 12.40 7.32 17.66
N LEU A 885 12.50 6.15 17.03
CA LEU A 885 12.34 4.83 17.64
C LEU A 885 13.69 4.15 17.83
N THR A 886 13.89 3.52 18.99
CA THR A 886 15.06 2.67 19.21
C THR A 886 14.89 1.33 18.49
N ASN A 887 15.99 0.66 18.11
CA ASN A 887 16.03 -0.66 17.50
C ASN A 887 15.11 -1.69 18.18
N ARG A 888 15.11 -1.71 19.52
CA ARG A 888 14.20 -2.58 20.29
C ARG A 888 12.75 -2.21 20.07
N GLN A 889 12.43 -0.93 20.12
CA GLN A 889 11.08 -0.44 19.88
C GLN A 889 10.64 -0.75 18.46
N GLU A 890 11.54 -0.70 17.48
CA GLU A 890 11.24 -0.99 16.10
C GLU A 890 11.01 -2.46 15.80
N LEU A 891 11.90 -3.35 16.26
CA LEU A 891 11.70 -4.80 16.22
C LEU A 891 10.34 -5.18 16.82
N THR A 892 10.06 -4.56 17.97
CA THR A 892 8.84 -4.76 18.74
C THR A 892 7.62 -4.18 17.99
N ALA A 893 7.75 -3.01 17.39
CA ALA A 893 6.72 -2.36 16.58
C ALA A 893 6.48 -3.08 15.25
N GLY A 894 7.47 -3.81 14.73
CA GLY A 894 7.45 -4.33 13.38
C GLY A 894 7.78 -3.27 12.31
N THR A 895 8.45 -2.18 12.70
CA THR A 895 8.92 -1.12 11.79
C THR A 895 10.30 -1.44 11.20
N ASP A 896 10.77 -0.59 10.28
CA ASP A 896 11.98 -0.83 9.50
C ASP A 896 13.14 0.06 9.99
N PRO A 897 14.18 -0.50 10.67
CA PRO A 897 15.19 0.26 11.44
C PRO A 897 16.19 1.08 10.65
N VAL A 898 15.94 1.22 9.36
CA VAL A 898 16.88 1.69 8.36
C VAL A 898 16.16 2.54 7.31
N ASN A 899 14.86 2.78 7.52
CA ASN A 899 13.99 3.53 6.64
C ASN A 899 13.19 4.55 7.46
N PRO A 900 13.62 5.83 7.44
CA PRO A 900 13.07 6.85 8.32
C PRO A 900 11.62 7.27 7.99
N PHE A 901 10.97 6.59 7.03
CA PHE A 901 9.57 6.77 6.70
C PHE A 901 8.66 5.69 7.33
N SER A 902 9.21 4.78 8.17
CA SER A 902 8.54 3.60 8.72
C SER A 902 8.48 3.61 10.27
N ALA A 903 7.54 4.32 10.91
CA ALA A 903 7.52 4.53 12.39
C ALA A 903 6.12 4.33 13.06
N ILE A 904 6.07 4.00 14.37
CA ILE A 904 4.85 4.00 15.24
C ILE A 904 4.92 5.09 16.33
N LEU A 905 3.89 5.93 16.45
CA LEU A 905 3.85 7.05 17.41
C LEU A 905 2.72 6.92 18.46
N LEU A 906 3.04 7.01 19.77
CA LEU A 906 2.06 7.14 20.87
C LEU A 906 1.79 8.60 21.21
N ASN A 907 0.56 9.04 20.97
CA ASN A 907 0.09 10.39 21.22
C ASN A 907 -0.79 10.46 22.47
N ALA A 908 -0.52 11.41 23.36
CA ALA A 908 -1.42 11.73 24.47
C ALA A 908 -2.38 12.83 24.05
N THR A 909 -3.65 12.48 23.91
CA THR A 909 -4.67 13.30 23.29
C THR A 909 -5.82 13.47 24.29
N ARG A 910 -6.36 14.66 24.50
CA ARG A 910 -7.44 14.84 25.51
C ARG A 910 -8.80 14.36 24.98
N SER A 911 -9.86 14.22 25.78
CA SER A 911 -11.23 14.02 25.32
C SER A 911 -12.19 15.14 25.70
N ARG A 912 -13.38 15.09 25.12
CA ARG A 912 -14.49 16.06 25.25
C ARG A 912 -14.93 16.20 26.67
N ASP A 913 -14.83 15.12 27.43
CA ASP A 913 -15.26 15.05 28.82
C ASP A 913 -14.14 15.56 29.76
N GLY A 914 -13.05 16.09 29.18
CA GLY A 914 -11.86 16.51 29.90
C GLY A 914 -10.95 15.35 30.26
N GLU A 915 -11.35 14.10 29.94
CA GLU A 915 -10.54 12.91 30.19
C GLU A 915 -9.33 12.93 29.27
N HIS A 916 -8.12 12.76 29.78
CA HIS A 916 -7.03 12.57 28.85
C HIS A 916 -7.13 11.17 28.24
N HIS A 917 -6.60 10.95 27.05
CA HIS A 917 -6.50 9.65 26.37
C HIS A 917 -5.09 9.46 25.80
N LEU A 918 -4.77 8.22 25.46
CA LEU A 918 -3.58 7.87 24.71
C LEU A 918 -3.99 7.15 23.43
N GLN A 919 -3.31 7.46 22.32
CA GLN A 919 -3.65 7.02 20.97
C GLN A 919 -2.42 6.62 20.18
N TRP A 920 -2.50 5.54 19.42
CA TRP A 920 -1.42 5.08 18.55
C TRP A 920 -1.99 4.21 17.44
N GLN A 921 -1.27 4.13 16.32
CA GLN A 921 -1.55 3.16 15.26
C GLN A 921 -1.09 1.79 15.75
N ALA A 922 -2.04 0.88 15.96
CA ALA A 922 -1.76 -0.47 16.38
C ALA A 922 -1.50 -1.37 15.16
N MET A 923 -0.43 -2.15 15.24
CA MET A 923 -0.16 -3.22 14.31
C MET A 923 -1.04 -4.42 14.65
N PRO A 924 -1.56 -5.14 13.64
CA PRO A 924 -2.30 -6.37 13.88
C PRO A 924 -1.50 -7.33 14.75
N HIS A 925 -2.18 -8.03 15.65
CA HIS A 925 -1.61 -9.08 16.48
C HIS A 925 -0.56 -8.67 17.53
N ARG A 926 -0.23 -7.38 17.66
CA ARG A 926 0.66 -6.86 18.72
C ARG A 926 -0.12 -6.52 19.98
N VAL A 927 0.33 -6.99 21.14
CA VAL A 927 -0.24 -6.61 22.44
C VAL A 927 0.46 -5.39 22.96
N TYR A 928 -0.29 -4.32 23.17
CA TYR A 928 0.22 -3.11 23.79
C TYR A 928 -0.16 -3.10 25.27
N GLN A 929 0.70 -2.59 26.12
CA GLN A 929 0.49 -2.41 27.54
C GLN A 929 0.87 -0.99 27.89
N LEU A 930 -0.16 -0.24 28.22
CA LEU A 930 -0.02 1.09 28.75
C LEU A 930 0.54 0.99 30.16
N GLN A 931 1.63 1.71 30.38
CA GLN A 931 2.24 1.85 31.69
C GLN A 931 2.21 3.32 32.11
N GLY A 932 2.23 3.55 33.42
CA GLY A 932 2.29 4.89 33.97
C GLY A 932 3.15 4.99 35.21
N THR A 933 3.59 6.22 35.50
CA THR A 933 4.30 6.55 36.75
C THR A 933 3.90 7.92 37.24
N ARG A 934 3.90 8.17 38.56
CA ARG A 934 3.57 9.50 39.10
C ARG A 934 4.66 10.54 38.89
N TYR A 935 5.93 10.13 38.90
CA TYR A 935 7.07 11.04 38.88
C TYR A 935 8.17 10.47 38.00
N LEU A 936 8.69 11.26 37.06
CA LEU A 936 9.94 10.94 36.36
C LEU A 936 11.12 11.23 37.30
N ALA A 937 11.58 10.19 37.98
CA ALA A 937 12.85 10.19 38.72
C ALA A 937 13.93 9.48 37.89
N ASP A 938 15.18 9.55 38.34
CA ASP A 938 16.26 8.74 37.76
C ASP A 938 15.96 7.27 38.07
N LYS A 939 15.51 6.52 37.04
CA LYS A 939 14.84 5.18 37.12
C LYS A 939 13.41 5.21 37.71
N PRO A 940 12.43 5.75 36.98
CA PRO A 940 11.04 5.76 37.44
C PRO A 940 10.47 4.34 37.49
N GLN A 941 9.73 4.01 38.55
CA GLN A 941 8.94 2.79 38.61
C GLN A 941 7.65 2.99 37.80
N TRP A 942 7.42 2.11 36.82
CA TRP A 942 6.25 2.15 35.93
C TRP A 942 5.29 1.03 36.29
N ASP A 943 4.05 1.39 36.60
CA ASP A 943 2.97 0.46 36.88
C ASP A 943 2.23 0.11 35.59
N ASP A 944 1.91 -1.16 35.39
CA ASP A 944 1.06 -1.61 34.29
C ASP A 944 -0.38 -1.16 34.55
N LEU A 945 -0.89 -0.32 33.65
CA LEU A 945 -2.17 0.33 33.81
C LEU A 945 -3.27 -0.39 33.05
N GLN A 946 -3.01 -0.72 31.78
CA GLN A 946 -3.97 -1.39 30.91
C GLN A 946 -3.28 -2.10 29.76
N GLN A 947 -3.83 -3.23 29.34
CA GLN A 947 -3.37 -3.98 28.18
C GLN A 947 -4.40 -3.91 27.04
N PHE A 948 -3.92 -3.72 25.82
CA PHE A 948 -4.69 -3.60 24.59
C PHE A 948 -4.33 -4.74 23.65
N ARG A 949 -5.37 -5.44 23.20
CA ARG A 949 -5.31 -6.56 22.28
C ARG A 949 -6.04 -6.15 21.00
N PRO A 950 -5.35 -5.81 19.89
CA PRO A 950 -5.98 -5.53 18.60
C PRO A 950 -6.79 -6.74 18.10
N VAL A 951 -8.07 -6.56 17.84
CA VAL A 951 -8.93 -7.62 17.29
C VAL A 951 -8.91 -7.47 15.77
N PHE A 952 -8.72 -8.59 15.04
CA PHE A 952 -8.89 -8.77 13.59
C PHE A 952 -9.36 -7.52 12.81
N ALA A 953 -8.43 -6.61 12.51
CA ALA A 953 -8.65 -5.49 11.61
C ALA A 953 -7.50 -5.48 10.59
N PRO A 954 -7.77 -5.13 9.31
CA PRO A 954 -6.70 -4.82 8.37
C PRO A 954 -5.84 -3.68 8.95
N GLU A 955 -4.56 -3.66 8.58
CA GLU A 955 -3.52 -2.87 9.23
C GLU A 955 -3.89 -1.41 9.55
N GLY A 956 -3.50 -0.94 10.75
CA GLY A 956 -3.56 0.48 11.09
C GLY A 956 -4.72 0.93 12.00
N GLU A 957 -5.33 0.04 12.79
CA GLU A 957 -6.36 0.43 13.77
C GLU A 957 -5.80 1.41 14.80
N ILE A 958 -6.40 2.61 14.93
CA ILE A 958 -6.03 3.57 15.98
C ILE A 958 -6.62 3.10 17.32
N LYS A 959 -5.79 2.69 18.27
CA LYS A 959 -6.23 2.33 19.63
C LYS A 959 -6.32 3.55 20.53
N VAL A 960 -7.28 3.55 21.46
CA VAL A 960 -7.53 4.67 22.37
C VAL A 960 -7.71 4.18 23.82
N ALA A 961 -7.04 4.83 24.77
CA ALA A 961 -7.06 4.48 26.21
C ALA A 961 -7.36 5.70 27.09
N PRO A 962 -8.40 5.73 27.95
CA PRO A 962 -8.67 6.88 28.82
C PRO A 962 -7.63 7.00 29.94
N LEU A 963 -6.82 8.06 29.91
CA LEU A 963 -5.80 8.42 30.89
C LEU A 963 -6.36 8.59 32.31
N ASN A 964 -7.62 8.99 32.44
CA ASN A 964 -8.27 9.27 33.73
C ASN A 964 -8.39 8.05 34.62
N GLN A 965 -8.59 6.89 34.00
CA GLN A 965 -8.57 5.60 34.68
C GLN A 965 -7.25 5.37 35.43
N PHE A 966 -6.20 6.12 35.04
CA PHE A 966 -4.85 5.97 35.51
C PHE A 966 -4.27 7.23 36.17
N GLN A 967 -4.92 8.40 36.06
CA GLN A 967 -4.41 9.68 36.57
C GLN A 967 -4.21 9.69 38.09
N ALA A 968 -5.04 8.96 38.84
CA ALA A 968 -4.84 8.78 40.28
C ALA A 968 -3.60 7.92 40.61
N GLN A 969 -3.06 7.21 39.62
CA GLN A 969 -1.94 6.28 39.77
C GLN A 969 -0.69 6.80 39.06
N SER A 970 -0.79 7.69 38.06
CA SER A 970 0.31 8.06 37.18
C SER A 970 0.15 9.45 36.53
N GLY A 971 1.25 10.20 36.41
CA GLY A 971 1.34 11.51 35.74
C GLY A 971 2.12 11.48 34.41
N PHE A 972 2.84 10.41 34.15
CA PHE A 972 3.54 10.14 32.90
C PHE A 972 3.13 8.76 32.39
N PHE A 973 3.11 8.60 31.07
CA PHE A 973 2.60 7.41 30.39
C PHE A 973 3.55 7.00 29.29
N ARG A 974 3.62 5.70 29.05
CA ARG A 974 4.32 5.14 27.89
C ARG A 974 3.58 3.93 27.39
N MET A 975 3.69 3.67 26.09
CA MET A 975 3.26 2.40 25.53
C MET A 975 4.42 1.44 25.60
N ARG A 976 4.21 0.33 26.30
CA ARG A 976 5.10 -0.83 26.25
C ARG A 976 4.42 -1.85 25.36
N LEU A 977 5.10 -2.39 24.36
CA LEU A 977 4.59 -3.62 23.75
C LEU A 977 4.81 -4.76 24.74
N ALA A 978 3.75 -5.45 25.12
CA ALA A 978 3.81 -6.56 26.09
C ALA A 978 4.11 -7.91 25.44
N GLY A 979 3.97 -8.02 24.11
CA GLY A 979 4.24 -9.23 23.33
C GLY A 979 3.32 -9.35 22.12
N ASP A 980 3.22 -10.55 21.57
CA ASP A 980 2.25 -10.94 20.54
C ASP A 980 1.00 -11.58 21.20
N GLN A 981 -0.14 -11.56 20.52
CA GLN A 981 -1.44 -11.95 21.09
C GLN A 981 -1.64 -13.41 21.43
#